data_AF-A0A7G3ZZQ2-F1
#
_entry.id   AF-A0A7G3ZZQ2-F1
#
_cell.length_a   1.000
_cell.length_b   1.000
_cell.length_c   1.000
_cell.angle_alpha   90.00
_cell.angle_beta   90.00
_cell.angle_gamma   90.00
#
_symmetry.space_group_name_H-M   'P 1'
#
loop_
_entity.id
_entity.type
_entity.pdbx_description
1 polymer ?
#
loop_
_entity_poly.entity_id
_entity_poly.type
_entity_poly.pdbx_seq_one_letter_code
_entity_poly.pdbx_strand_id
1 'polypeptide(L)'
;MQQRTEKEKLIAQAHAISNLPGVIRVTPFVQNYQPGKEHQQPQDKIRIQFKDREFLAQFMKKYGIEGLTLGNGLGQTANSKQWYLEIPPSRLGPIWQQIEKEKKIQEKNKIRVINSHSEMTHVLGLQNNPSFFASRNTGWTTDAAVDSIKRRYYRLKAGSNLNFDVLPDFFYRDAAKKTTDLPVGGYVGFSCEWFRHAYTVHAVKEEQQTHFIYVNRGQRHYDLATGEDIRSAPAVLVFSVKNENAESFAKALMSAAMTSGDSRKMMSAFLEKNRDKFNGKLSLELQKKDQKTGNCTIANSNIAWHFQLASDEMRKSNSEFAQAYENTNQKYREMRVDDRVQAFKYLLDDRDCYSYDSEFLYNYFQAIEKFARKDIKIQRQQNPMEHIKTLVEELDSKGLSKLIEPLINDNFTIKVDEYINARIQQLKKGYPTLSEQYCKDFAAMTRDGLQSAKIRVLMLAFKKLSLEEQKQIIAKDISLLGYADRQLQLDLLELDYNKYALYANKELKKTCARHPFNRLREEHPTEYNSVSDSMKEMMEAFIDSKEEEYLKKSKVIATERKTKDIAFLSQEAAQKEVVINNTLRTLYSYLSAGDTEHATKTFEKLCQVCCERRFYLGGDKYSVHNQSAQWLINRICADDDIGEDFRKLLGVQNSNTDEVTKIVRNTLSGKDTTTHHHFNSYKERYAQQLETSVEPTPKSSYESSLRSSISC
;
A
#
# COMPACT_ATOMS: atom_id res chain seq x y z
N MET A 1 20.72 7.48 55.95
CA MET A 1 19.56 7.00 55.16
C MET A 1 19.44 7.71 53.81
N GLN A 2 19.42 9.05 53.75
CA GLN A 2 19.30 9.82 52.50
C GLN A 2 20.33 9.46 51.39
N GLN A 3 21.61 9.27 51.72
CA GLN A 3 22.64 8.91 50.74
C GLN A 3 22.42 7.52 50.09
N ARG A 4 21.74 6.59 50.77
CA ARG A 4 21.45 5.25 50.23
C ARG A 4 20.37 5.31 49.15
N THR A 5 19.34 6.13 49.37
CA THR A 5 18.23 6.35 48.44
C THR A 5 18.66 7.07 47.17
N GLU A 6 19.62 8.01 47.27
CA GLU A 6 20.15 8.74 46.12
C GLU A 6 21.02 7.84 45.22
N LYS A 7 21.81 6.93 45.81
CA LYS A 7 22.62 5.95 45.08
C LYS A 7 21.76 4.92 44.34
N GLU A 8 20.68 4.43 44.96
CA GLU A 8 19.72 3.52 44.31
C GLU A 8 19.03 4.19 43.11
N LYS A 9 18.70 5.48 43.22
CA LYS A 9 18.15 6.28 42.12
C LYS A 9 19.13 6.43 40.96
N LEU A 10 20.41 6.71 41.24
CA LEU A 10 21.46 6.81 40.23
C LEU A 10 21.72 5.47 39.52
N ILE A 11 21.64 4.34 40.24
CA ILE A 11 21.76 3.00 39.65
C ILE A 11 20.60 2.73 38.68
N ALA A 12 19.36 3.04 39.06
CA ALA A 12 18.20 2.87 38.19
C ALA A 12 18.31 3.76 36.92
N GLN A 13 18.80 5.00 37.07
CA GLN A 13 19.03 5.90 35.93
C GLN A 13 20.12 5.38 34.99
N ALA A 14 21.24 4.91 35.53
CA ALA A 14 22.33 4.33 34.76
C ALA A 14 21.87 3.08 33.99
N HIS A 15 21.08 2.21 34.63
CA HIS A 15 20.51 1.01 34.02
C HIS A 15 19.54 1.33 32.86
N ALA A 16 18.77 2.41 32.98
CA ALA A 16 17.90 2.83 31.88
C ALA A 16 18.69 3.30 30.65
N ILE A 17 19.82 3.98 30.87
CA ILE A 17 20.72 4.45 29.81
C ILE A 17 21.49 3.29 29.17
N SER A 18 21.90 2.28 29.95
CA SER A 18 22.60 1.11 29.41
C SER A 18 21.77 0.30 28.43
N ASN A 19 20.44 0.45 28.45
CA ASN A 19 19.53 -0.22 27.53
C ASN A 19 19.27 0.57 26.23
N LEU A 20 19.93 1.71 26.01
CA LEU A 20 19.78 2.48 24.78
C LEU A 20 20.61 1.87 23.62
N PRO A 21 20.09 1.92 22.38
CA PRO A 21 20.85 1.50 21.21
C PRO A 21 22.22 2.18 21.12
N GLY A 22 23.27 1.39 20.90
CA GLY A 22 24.64 1.89 20.74
C GLY A 22 25.38 2.17 22.05
N VAL A 23 24.72 2.09 23.23
CA VAL A 23 25.39 2.13 24.54
C VAL A 23 25.85 0.72 24.89
N ILE A 24 27.14 0.56 25.16
CA ILE A 24 27.75 -0.72 25.56
C ILE A 24 27.60 -0.91 27.07
N ARG A 25 27.98 0.12 27.84
CA ARG A 25 27.91 0.06 29.30
C ARG A 25 27.88 1.45 29.91
N VAL A 26 27.36 1.52 31.13
CA VAL A 26 27.42 2.70 31.98
C VAL A 26 28.16 2.32 33.27
N THR A 27 29.21 3.06 33.62
CA THR A 27 30.08 2.75 34.77
C THR A 27 30.21 3.98 35.68
N PRO A 28 29.82 3.89 36.97
CA PRO A 28 30.10 4.94 37.93
C PRO A 28 31.57 4.93 38.34
N PHE A 29 32.16 6.12 38.49
CA PHE A 29 33.49 6.35 39.03
C PHE A 29 33.41 7.11 40.35
N VAL A 30 34.32 6.78 41.25
CA VAL A 30 34.44 7.36 42.59
C VAL A 30 35.83 7.97 42.70
N GLN A 31 35.92 9.24 43.08
CA GLN A 31 37.20 9.90 43.34
C GLN A 31 37.80 9.37 44.64
N ASN A 32 39.10 9.06 44.65
CA ASN A 32 39.82 8.55 45.82
C ASN A 32 39.22 7.25 46.39
N TYR A 33 39.04 6.24 45.53
CA TYR A 33 38.51 4.93 45.90
C TYR A 33 39.23 4.36 47.13
N GLN A 34 38.47 4.11 48.21
CA GLN A 34 38.96 3.43 49.41
C GLN A 34 38.29 2.05 49.49
N PRO A 35 39.05 0.95 49.33
CA PRO A 35 38.53 -0.40 49.49
C PRO A 35 37.83 -0.58 50.84
N GLY A 36 36.63 -1.16 50.85
CA GLY A 36 35.83 -1.40 52.07
C GLY A 36 34.91 -0.25 52.51
N LYS A 37 34.92 0.90 51.81
CA LYS A 37 34.00 2.04 52.05
C LYS A 37 33.16 2.39 50.83
N GLU A 38 32.98 1.45 49.90
CA GLU A 38 32.32 1.66 48.60
C GLU A 38 30.91 2.23 48.71
N HIS A 39 30.23 1.96 49.82
CA HIS A 39 28.87 2.43 50.09
C HIS A 39 28.78 3.86 50.62
N GLN A 40 29.89 4.48 51.03
CA GLN A 40 29.92 5.81 51.66
C GLN A 40 30.61 6.88 50.80
N GLN A 41 31.24 6.50 49.69
CA GLN A 41 31.98 7.44 48.84
C GLN A 41 31.09 8.08 47.77
N PRO A 42 31.19 9.42 47.57
CA PRO A 42 30.42 10.13 46.55
C PRO A 42 30.85 9.72 45.14
N GLN A 43 29.88 9.53 44.25
CA GLN A 43 30.15 9.31 42.83
C GLN A 43 30.61 10.62 42.21
N ASP A 44 31.76 10.57 41.53
CA ASP A 44 32.40 11.74 40.91
C ASP A 44 31.89 11.94 39.49
N LYS A 45 31.93 10.87 38.70
CA LYS A 45 31.51 10.89 37.30
C LYS A 45 30.92 9.55 36.89
N ILE A 46 30.08 9.56 35.87
CA ILE A 46 29.57 8.37 35.19
C ILE A 46 30.13 8.34 33.78
N ARG A 47 30.75 7.22 33.43
CA ARG A 47 31.24 6.95 32.08
C ARG A 47 30.21 6.13 31.31
N ILE A 48 29.77 6.66 30.18
CA ILE A 48 28.91 5.96 29.22
C ILE A 48 29.80 5.55 28.04
N GLN A 49 29.85 4.27 27.71
CA GLN A 49 30.64 3.74 26.60
C GLN A 49 29.73 3.42 25.41
N PHE A 50 30.19 3.73 24.21
CA PHE A 50 29.44 3.61 22.97
C PHE A 50 30.13 2.66 21.99
N LYS A 51 29.33 2.07 21.10
CA LYS A 51 29.79 1.18 20.03
C LYS A 51 30.78 1.86 19.09
N ASP A 52 30.49 3.10 18.71
CA ASP A 52 31.29 3.90 17.80
C ASP A 52 31.08 5.41 18.05
N ARG A 53 31.80 6.22 17.27
CA ARG A 53 31.75 7.68 17.35
C ARG A 53 30.40 8.24 16.91
N GLU A 54 29.72 7.57 16.00
CA GLU A 54 28.45 8.04 15.44
C GLU A 54 27.36 7.99 16.50
N PHE A 55 27.24 6.86 17.21
CA PHE A 55 26.30 6.73 18.34
C PHE A 55 26.60 7.73 19.46
N LEU A 56 27.87 7.99 19.78
CA LEU A 56 28.24 9.02 20.74
C LEU A 56 27.75 10.41 20.28
N ALA A 57 28.00 10.80 19.03
CA ALA A 57 27.60 12.09 18.50
C ALA A 57 26.06 12.26 18.48
N GLN A 58 25.34 11.21 18.05
CA GLN A 58 23.88 11.18 18.09
C GLN A 58 23.35 11.31 19.52
N PHE A 59 23.94 10.60 20.47
CA PHE A 59 23.57 10.67 21.89
C PHE A 59 23.77 12.08 22.46
N MET A 60 24.95 12.68 22.25
CA MET A 60 25.24 14.03 22.74
C MET A 60 24.28 15.07 22.16
N LYS A 61 24.02 15.00 20.84
CA LYS A 61 23.08 15.90 20.16
C LYS A 61 21.66 15.72 20.71
N LYS A 62 21.20 14.49 20.89
CA LYS A 62 19.84 14.17 21.34
C LYS A 62 19.55 14.66 22.76
N TYR A 63 20.55 14.58 23.64
CA TYR A 63 20.41 14.93 25.05
C TYR A 63 21.05 16.29 25.42
N GLY A 64 21.38 17.12 24.43
CA GLY A 64 21.90 18.48 24.64
C GLY A 64 23.21 18.53 25.43
N ILE A 65 24.09 17.55 25.22
CA ILE A 65 25.37 17.45 25.94
C ILE A 65 26.43 18.25 25.18
N GLU A 66 26.70 19.45 25.66
CA GLU A 66 27.66 20.38 25.06
C GLU A 66 28.85 20.65 25.98
N GLY A 67 29.93 21.20 25.41
CA GLY A 67 31.11 21.69 26.14
C GLY A 67 32.17 20.63 26.50
N LEU A 68 32.11 19.42 25.92
CA LEU A 68 33.09 18.36 26.17
C LEU A 68 34.01 18.18 24.97
N THR A 69 35.30 17.95 25.22
CA THR A 69 36.35 17.81 24.21
C THR A 69 37.19 16.55 24.45
N LEU A 70 37.96 16.09 23.45
CA LEU A 70 38.87 14.97 23.63
C LEU A 70 39.86 15.27 24.77
N GLY A 71 39.90 14.40 25.78
CA GLY A 71 40.69 14.60 27.00
C GLY A 71 39.95 15.34 28.12
N ASN A 72 38.79 15.95 27.84
CA ASN A 72 37.93 16.62 28.82
C ASN A 72 36.49 16.09 28.71
N GLY A 73 36.24 14.96 29.37
CA GLY A 73 34.95 14.27 29.38
C GLY A 73 34.63 13.45 28.13
N LEU A 74 35.45 13.51 27.08
CA LEU A 74 35.39 12.59 25.93
C LEU A 74 36.72 11.86 25.74
N GLY A 75 36.64 10.59 25.35
CA GLY A 75 37.85 9.85 25.00
C GLY A 75 37.58 8.49 24.37
N GLN A 76 38.67 7.74 24.16
CA GLN A 76 38.64 6.35 23.74
C GLN A 76 39.25 5.46 24.83
N THR A 77 38.67 4.29 25.05
CA THR A 77 39.27 3.29 25.93
C THR A 77 40.58 2.78 25.33
N ALA A 78 41.63 2.68 26.16
CA ALA A 78 42.97 2.30 25.70
C ALA A 78 43.01 0.93 24.99
N ASN A 79 42.21 -0.04 25.47
CA ASN A 79 42.28 -1.42 24.99
C ASN A 79 41.26 -1.75 23.89
N SER A 80 40.05 -1.17 23.94
CA SER A 80 38.96 -1.50 23.00
C SER A 80 38.71 -0.43 21.94
N LYS A 81 39.42 0.72 21.99
CA LYS A 81 39.18 1.90 21.13
C LYS A 81 37.71 2.36 21.10
N GLN A 82 36.94 2.02 22.14
CA GLN A 82 35.54 2.38 22.26
C GLN A 82 35.43 3.81 22.73
N TRP A 83 34.53 4.55 22.10
CA TRP A 83 34.26 5.94 22.47
C TRP A 83 33.50 6.00 23.79
N TYR A 84 33.89 6.94 24.65
CA TYR A 84 33.20 7.16 25.91
C TYR A 84 32.95 8.64 26.19
N LEU A 85 31.94 8.85 27.00
CA LEU A 85 31.52 10.13 27.55
C LEU A 85 31.53 10.05 29.07
N GLU A 86 32.17 11.00 29.75
CA GLU A 86 32.11 11.16 31.20
C GLU A 86 31.27 12.38 31.55
N ILE A 87 30.24 12.17 32.38
CA ILE A 87 29.34 13.23 32.86
C ILE A 87 29.19 13.17 34.38
N PRO A 88 28.94 14.32 35.04
CA PRO A 88 28.64 14.33 36.47
C PRO A 88 27.28 13.66 36.75
N PRO A 89 27.09 13.03 37.93
CA PRO A 89 25.83 12.40 38.32
C PRO A 89 24.60 13.31 38.18
N SER A 90 24.76 14.61 38.41
CA SER A 90 23.70 15.61 38.28
C SER A 90 23.10 15.70 36.86
N ARG A 91 23.85 15.32 35.82
CA ARG A 91 23.37 15.30 34.43
C ARG A 91 22.61 14.02 34.05
N LEU A 92 22.66 12.96 34.86
CA LEU A 92 21.90 11.72 34.59
C LEU A 92 20.40 11.90 34.73
N GLY A 93 19.95 12.68 35.71
CA GLY A 93 18.53 12.88 36.01
C GLY A 93 17.72 13.41 34.82
N PRO A 94 18.13 14.53 34.20
CA PRO A 94 17.47 15.08 33.01
C PRO A 94 17.46 14.11 31.82
N ILE A 95 18.59 13.43 31.55
CA ILE A 95 18.71 12.43 30.48
C ILE A 95 17.70 11.29 30.69
N TRP A 96 17.62 10.78 31.92
CA TRP A 96 16.68 9.73 32.29
C TRP A 96 15.22 10.14 32.15
N GLN A 97 14.86 11.36 32.59
CA GLN A 97 13.49 11.88 32.44
C GLN A 97 13.07 11.98 30.96
N GLN A 98 13.99 12.39 30.09
CA GLN A 98 13.74 12.43 28.65
C GLN A 98 13.54 11.02 28.07
N ILE A 99 14.36 10.04 28.47
CA ILE A 99 14.22 8.64 28.07
C ILE A 99 12.86 8.07 28.52
N GLU A 100 12.45 8.30 29.76
CA GLU A 100 11.16 7.82 30.28
C GLU A 100 9.96 8.46 29.56
N LYS A 101 10.04 9.77 29.28
CA LYS A 101 9.02 10.47 28.49
C LYS A 101 8.92 9.88 27.08
N GLU A 102 10.05 9.64 26.43
CA GLU A 102 10.11 9.01 25.10
C GLU A 102 9.54 7.59 25.11
N LYS A 103 9.89 6.76 26.11
CA LYS A 103 9.33 5.41 26.27
C LYS A 103 7.81 5.43 26.43
N LYS A 104 7.28 6.30 27.29
CA LYS A 104 5.83 6.45 27.47
C LYS A 104 5.11 6.91 26.20
N ILE A 105 5.73 7.83 25.44
CA ILE A 105 5.20 8.28 24.14
C ILE A 105 5.24 7.13 23.12
N GLN A 106 6.35 6.38 23.04
CA GLN A 106 6.49 5.22 22.16
C GLN A 106 5.49 4.12 22.50
N GLU A 107 5.29 3.81 23.77
CA GLU A 107 4.33 2.80 24.23
C GLU A 107 2.88 3.23 23.93
N LYS A 108 2.54 4.49 24.20
CA LYS A 108 1.23 5.06 23.84
C LYS A 108 0.99 5.06 22.33
N ASN A 109 2.01 5.39 21.54
CA ASN A 109 1.92 5.35 20.07
C ASN A 109 1.77 3.91 19.58
N LYS A 110 2.50 2.95 20.15
CA LYS A 110 2.40 1.52 19.81
C LYS A 110 0.99 0.97 20.08
N ILE A 111 0.40 1.29 21.24
CA ILE A 111 -0.97 0.89 21.58
C ILE A 111 -1.98 1.52 20.60
N ARG A 112 -1.81 2.80 20.28
CA ARG A 112 -2.69 3.51 19.33
C ARG A 112 -2.63 2.88 17.93
N VAL A 113 -1.44 2.53 17.46
CA VAL A 113 -1.20 1.89 16.16
C VAL A 113 -1.78 0.47 16.09
N ILE A 114 -1.68 -0.32 17.17
CA ILE A 114 -2.28 -1.67 17.21
C ILE A 114 -3.81 -1.61 17.12
N ASN A 115 -4.42 -0.65 17.81
CA ASN A 115 -5.85 -0.45 17.76
C ASN A 115 -6.31 0.13 16.41
N SER A 116 -5.57 1.09 15.81
CA SER A 116 -5.89 1.59 14.47
C SER A 116 -5.79 0.49 13.41
N HIS A 117 -4.75 -0.36 13.48
CA HIS A 117 -4.55 -1.48 12.56
C HIS A 117 -5.70 -2.49 12.59
N SER A 118 -6.13 -2.87 13.79
CA SER A 118 -7.22 -3.84 13.96
C SER A 118 -8.58 -3.26 13.52
N GLU A 119 -8.83 -1.97 13.72
CA GLU A 119 -10.03 -1.29 13.18
C GLU A 119 -9.98 -1.23 11.65
N MET A 120 -8.85 -0.77 11.10
CA MET A 120 -8.62 -0.61 9.66
C MET A 120 -8.75 -1.93 8.91
N THR A 121 -8.07 -2.98 9.37
CA THR A 121 -8.13 -4.31 8.75
C THR A 121 -9.55 -4.85 8.75
N HIS A 122 -10.31 -4.58 9.82
CA HIS A 122 -11.70 -4.99 9.88
C HIS A 122 -12.60 -4.19 8.93
N VAL A 123 -12.54 -2.86 8.94
CA VAL A 123 -13.40 -2.00 8.12
C VAL A 123 -13.18 -2.28 6.62
N LEU A 124 -11.93 -2.50 6.24
CA LEU A 124 -11.54 -2.93 4.90
C LEU A 124 -11.85 -4.41 4.64
N GLY A 125 -12.06 -5.21 5.69
CA GLY A 125 -12.34 -6.64 5.65
C GLY A 125 -11.19 -7.42 5.02
N LEU A 126 -9.99 -7.19 5.56
CA LEU A 126 -8.74 -7.81 5.17
C LEU A 126 -8.57 -9.18 5.83
N GLN A 127 -7.88 -10.08 5.14
CA GLN A 127 -7.57 -11.41 5.64
C GLN A 127 -6.12 -11.45 6.13
N ASN A 128 -5.78 -12.41 6.98
CA ASN A 128 -4.42 -12.51 7.51
C ASN A 128 -3.41 -12.85 6.41
N ASN A 129 -2.27 -12.17 6.44
CA ASN A 129 -1.07 -12.64 5.74
C ASN A 129 -0.67 -14.02 6.32
N PRO A 130 -0.37 -15.04 5.48
CA PRO A 130 0.01 -16.37 5.95
C PRO A 130 1.38 -16.41 6.65
N SER A 131 2.22 -15.38 6.49
CA SER A 131 3.53 -15.29 7.14
C SER A 131 3.40 -15.30 8.66
N PHE A 132 4.23 -16.11 9.32
CA PHE A 132 4.24 -16.24 10.77
C PHE A 132 4.64 -14.94 11.50
N PHE A 133 5.47 -14.12 10.85
CA PHE A 133 5.96 -12.86 11.40
C PHE A 133 5.01 -11.69 11.15
N ALA A 134 3.97 -11.89 10.35
CA ALA A 134 3.06 -10.81 9.99
C ALA A 134 2.11 -10.42 11.11
N SER A 135 1.86 -9.11 11.21
CA SER A 135 0.80 -8.59 12.08
C SER A 135 -0.52 -9.26 11.73
N ARG A 136 -1.18 -9.86 12.73
CA ARG A 136 -2.47 -10.51 12.48
C ARG A 136 -3.52 -9.46 12.20
N ASN A 137 -4.27 -9.65 11.13
CA ASN A 137 -5.50 -8.92 10.82
C ASN A 137 -6.67 -9.50 11.65
N THR A 138 -6.51 -9.53 12.98
CA THR A 138 -7.55 -10.00 13.91
C THR A 138 -8.64 -8.95 14.05
N GLY A 139 -9.88 -9.33 13.74
CA GLY A 139 -11.04 -8.50 14.06
C GLY A 139 -11.25 -8.35 15.57
N TRP A 140 -11.97 -7.30 15.96
CA TRP A 140 -12.26 -6.98 17.36
C TRP A 140 -13.20 -7.99 18.02
N THR A 141 -13.00 -8.17 19.33
CA THR A 141 -13.97 -8.79 20.25
C THR A 141 -15.14 -7.83 20.51
N THR A 142 -16.18 -8.33 21.16
CA THR A 142 -17.49 -7.69 21.41
C THR A 142 -17.40 -6.24 21.86
N ASP A 143 -16.75 -5.96 23.00
CA ASP A 143 -16.75 -4.62 23.60
C ASP A 143 -16.03 -3.59 22.72
N ALA A 144 -14.81 -3.94 22.28
CA ALA A 144 -14.04 -3.09 21.39
C ALA A 144 -14.85 -2.77 20.12
N ALA A 145 -15.54 -3.77 19.55
CA ALA A 145 -16.36 -3.60 18.36
C ALA A 145 -17.50 -2.60 18.53
N VAL A 146 -18.21 -2.64 19.66
CA VAL A 146 -19.28 -1.68 19.97
C VAL A 146 -18.71 -0.26 20.05
N ASP A 147 -17.61 -0.07 20.78
CA ASP A 147 -16.94 1.23 20.90
C ASP A 147 -16.46 1.77 19.55
N SER A 148 -15.91 0.91 18.68
CA SER A 148 -15.54 1.29 17.30
C SER A 148 -16.71 1.94 16.58
N ILE A 149 -17.84 1.22 16.61
CA ILE A 149 -18.96 1.46 15.72
C ILE A 149 -19.68 2.72 16.15
N LYS A 150 -19.77 2.96 17.46
CA LYS A 150 -20.24 4.22 18.03
C LYS A 150 -19.35 5.39 17.64
N ARG A 151 -18.03 5.29 17.87
CA ARG A 151 -17.09 6.38 17.53
C ARG A 151 -17.12 6.72 16.04
N ARG A 152 -17.10 5.70 15.18
CA ARG A 152 -17.14 5.87 13.72
C ARG A 152 -18.49 6.43 13.25
N TYR A 153 -19.61 6.00 13.85
CA TYR A 153 -20.93 6.58 13.57
C TYR A 153 -20.98 8.06 13.92
N TYR A 154 -20.57 8.42 15.14
CA TYR A 154 -20.57 9.80 15.62
C TYR A 154 -19.73 10.72 14.73
N ARG A 155 -18.56 10.24 14.27
CA ARG A 155 -17.71 10.97 13.33
C ARG A 155 -18.42 11.22 11.99
N LEU A 156 -19.12 10.22 11.45
CA LEU A 156 -19.80 10.31 10.15
C LEU A 156 -21.14 11.04 10.23
N LYS A 157 -21.73 11.14 11.43
CA LYS A 157 -23.02 11.78 11.67
C LYS A 157 -22.97 12.57 12.97
N ALA A 158 -22.30 13.72 12.92
CA ALA A 158 -22.14 14.61 14.06
C ALA A 158 -23.51 14.96 14.68
N GLY A 159 -23.59 14.88 16.02
CA GLY A 159 -24.82 15.18 16.76
C GLY A 159 -25.84 14.04 16.86
N SER A 160 -25.55 12.85 16.32
CA SER A 160 -26.40 11.65 16.46
C SER A 160 -25.64 10.55 17.18
N ASN A 161 -26.17 10.10 18.32
CA ASN A 161 -25.63 8.97 19.07
C ASN A 161 -26.25 7.67 18.57
N LEU A 162 -25.42 6.66 18.37
CA LEU A 162 -25.88 5.32 18.04
C LEU A 162 -26.37 4.62 19.31
N ASN A 163 -27.66 4.29 19.38
CA ASN A 163 -28.24 3.55 20.50
C ASN A 163 -27.95 2.04 20.39
N PHE A 164 -26.67 1.68 20.53
CA PHE A 164 -26.17 0.31 20.37
C PHE A 164 -25.16 -0.05 21.47
N ASP A 165 -25.50 -0.95 22.36
CA ASP A 165 -24.69 -1.30 23.54
C ASP A 165 -24.22 -2.77 23.48
N VAL A 166 -23.26 -3.15 24.33
CA VAL A 166 -23.04 -4.56 24.66
C VAL A 166 -24.21 -5.02 25.53
N LEU A 167 -24.72 -6.24 25.33
CA LEU A 167 -25.75 -6.79 26.21
C LEU A 167 -25.15 -6.99 27.61
N PRO A 168 -25.68 -6.38 28.69
CA PRO A 168 -25.04 -6.43 30.01
C PRO A 168 -25.03 -7.84 30.60
N ASP A 169 -23.87 -8.29 31.09
CA ASP A 169 -23.67 -9.64 31.64
C ASP A 169 -24.58 -10.00 32.83
N PHE A 170 -25.06 -8.99 33.57
CA PHE A 170 -25.76 -9.19 34.85
C PHE A 170 -27.20 -8.65 34.89
N PHE A 171 -27.66 -7.88 33.88
CA PHE A 171 -28.93 -7.14 33.95
C PHE A 171 -29.75 -7.17 32.65
N TYR A 172 -30.20 -8.36 32.23
CA TYR A 172 -31.09 -8.51 31.06
C TYR A 172 -32.42 -7.74 31.20
N ARG A 173 -32.88 -7.51 32.44
CA ARG A 173 -34.11 -6.73 32.73
C ARG A 173 -33.98 -5.28 32.27
N ASP A 174 -32.78 -4.70 32.38
CA ASP A 174 -32.52 -3.32 31.96
C ASP A 174 -32.52 -3.21 30.42
N ALA A 175 -31.98 -4.22 29.74
CA ALA A 175 -32.03 -4.30 28.27
C ALA A 175 -33.46 -4.50 27.74
N ALA A 176 -34.25 -5.36 28.39
CA ALA A 176 -35.66 -5.55 28.05
C ALA A 176 -36.47 -4.28 28.30
N LYS A 177 -36.23 -3.59 29.42
CA LYS A 177 -36.87 -2.29 29.73
C LYS A 177 -36.48 -1.20 28.74
N LYS A 178 -35.20 -1.09 28.36
CA LYS A 178 -34.76 -0.19 27.27
C LYS A 178 -35.51 -0.43 25.96
N THR A 179 -35.94 -1.67 25.70
CA THR A 179 -36.71 -2.04 24.50
C THR A 179 -38.17 -1.63 24.63
N THR A 180 -38.79 -1.82 25.79
CA THR A 180 -40.21 -1.46 26.02
C THR A 180 -40.44 0.04 26.04
N ASP A 181 -39.49 0.75 26.64
CA ASP A 181 -39.55 2.20 26.90
C ASP A 181 -39.21 3.02 25.66
N LEU A 182 -38.97 2.37 24.51
CA LEU A 182 -38.78 3.07 23.24
C LEU A 182 -40.01 3.95 22.93
N PRO A 183 -39.81 5.20 22.48
CA PRO A 183 -40.88 5.97 21.85
C PRO A 183 -41.19 5.40 20.46
N VAL A 184 -42.34 5.76 19.89
CA VAL A 184 -42.64 5.43 18.47
C VAL A 184 -41.55 6.02 17.56
N GLY A 185 -41.08 5.22 16.61
CA GLY A 185 -39.91 5.50 15.78
C GLY A 185 -38.57 5.34 16.51
N GLY A 186 -38.55 4.89 17.77
CA GLY A 186 -37.33 4.66 18.55
C GLY A 186 -36.60 3.37 18.16
N TYR A 187 -35.27 3.36 18.32
CA TYR A 187 -34.39 2.22 18.06
C TYR A 187 -33.49 1.94 19.26
N VAL A 188 -33.25 0.66 19.54
CA VAL A 188 -32.15 0.18 20.39
C VAL A 188 -31.55 -1.09 19.79
N GLY A 189 -30.26 -1.32 20.02
CA GLY A 189 -29.63 -2.59 19.69
C GLY A 189 -28.59 -3.03 20.70
N PHE A 190 -28.30 -4.32 20.68
CA PHE A 190 -27.36 -4.96 21.57
C PHE A 190 -26.43 -5.92 20.81
N SER A 191 -25.15 -5.89 21.17
CA SER A 191 -24.16 -6.90 20.76
C SER A 191 -24.14 -8.03 21.77
N CYS A 192 -24.29 -9.27 21.29
CA CYS A 192 -24.36 -10.46 22.12
C CYS A 192 -23.14 -11.34 21.85
N GLU A 193 -22.32 -11.56 22.87
CA GLU A 193 -21.11 -12.37 22.73
C GLU A 193 -21.43 -13.86 22.52
N TRP A 194 -20.73 -14.50 21.59
CA TRP A 194 -20.51 -15.93 21.62
C TRP A 194 -19.08 -16.23 21.15
N PHE A 195 -18.31 -17.02 21.88
CA PHE A 195 -16.99 -17.56 21.49
C PHE A 195 -16.16 -16.71 20.50
N ARG A 196 -15.67 -15.54 20.95
CA ARG A 196 -14.85 -14.58 20.16
C ARG A 196 -15.57 -13.95 18.94
N HIS A 197 -16.87 -14.14 18.82
CA HIS A 197 -17.78 -13.56 17.84
C HIS A 197 -18.93 -12.83 18.54
N ALA A 198 -19.70 -12.07 17.76
CA ALA A 198 -20.94 -11.49 18.24
C ALA A 198 -22.01 -11.57 17.17
N TYR A 199 -23.22 -11.95 17.56
CA TYR A 199 -24.44 -11.63 16.83
C TYR A 199 -25.09 -10.42 17.48
N THR A 200 -26.09 -9.84 16.84
CA THR A 200 -26.75 -8.66 17.37
C THR A 200 -28.26 -8.85 17.38
N VAL A 201 -28.89 -8.25 18.38
CA VAL A 201 -30.35 -8.15 18.49
C VAL A 201 -30.72 -6.68 18.54
N HIS A 202 -31.84 -6.34 17.91
CA HIS A 202 -32.29 -4.97 17.80
C HIS A 202 -33.80 -4.89 18.01
N ALA A 203 -34.28 -3.72 18.39
CA ALA A 203 -35.70 -3.41 18.43
C ALA A 203 -35.96 -2.03 17.83
N VAL A 204 -37.01 -1.94 17.02
CA VAL A 204 -37.56 -0.70 16.47
C VAL A 204 -39.05 -0.66 16.78
N LYS A 205 -39.51 0.43 17.40
CA LYS A 205 -40.93 0.57 17.77
C LYS A 205 -41.69 1.33 16.68
N GLU A 206 -42.73 0.70 16.17
CA GLU A 206 -43.70 1.26 15.23
C GLU A 206 -45.06 1.37 15.94
N GLU A 207 -45.99 2.17 15.41
CA GLU A 207 -47.22 2.60 16.10
C GLU A 207 -47.93 1.49 16.87
N GLN A 208 -48.20 0.35 16.22
CA GLN A 208 -48.94 -0.78 16.80
C GLN A 208 -48.08 -1.99 17.17
N GLN A 209 -46.83 -2.01 16.73
CA GLN A 209 -45.95 -3.17 16.87
C GLN A 209 -44.49 -2.79 17.08
N THR A 210 -43.73 -3.68 17.70
CA THR A 210 -42.28 -3.59 17.82
C THR A 210 -41.65 -4.67 16.96
N HIS A 211 -40.71 -4.26 16.10
CA HIS A 211 -39.91 -5.17 15.29
C HIS A 211 -38.64 -5.55 16.05
N PHE A 212 -38.52 -6.84 16.38
CA PHE A 212 -37.31 -7.42 16.94
C PHE A 212 -36.49 -8.03 15.80
N ILE A 213 -35.26 -7.56 15.64
CA ILE A 213 -34.39 -7.94 14.52
C ILE A 213 -33.18 -8.67 15.08
N TYR A 214 -33.04 -9.93 14.68
CA TYR A 214 -31.87 -10.74 14.96
C TYR A 214 -30.94 -10.71 13.74
N VAL A 215 -29.64 -10.50 13.96
CA VAL A 215 -28.63 -10.45 12.90
C VAL A 215 -27.44 -11.33 13.23
N ASN A 216 -27.16 -12.27 12.34
CA ASN A 216 -25.97 -13.09 12.38
C ASN A 216 -25.55 -13.46 10.96
N ARG A 217 -24.46 -12.85 10.51
CA ARG A 217 -23.88 -13.04 9.18
C ARG A 217 -22.70 -14.02 9.20
N GLY A 218 -22.38 -14.60 10.36
CA GLY A 218 -21.36 -15.65 10.52
C GLY A 218 -21.98 -17.04 10.48
N GLN A 219 -21.42 -17.95 11.28
CA GLN A 219 -21.95 -19.30 11.45
C GLN A 219 -23.35 -19.26 12.09
N ARG A 220 -24.34 -19.91 11.47
CA ARG A 220 -25.75 -19.81 11.88
C ARG A 220 -26.06 -20.61 13.13
N HIS A 221 -27.13 -20.23 13.82
CA HIS A 221 -27.69 -21.04 14.90
C HIS A 221 -28.08 -22.43 14.39
N TYR A 222 -27.98 -23.43 15.27
CA TYR A 222 -28.14 -24.84 14.96
C TYR A 222 -29.58 -25.24 14.73
N ASP A 223 -29.77 -26.30 13.95
CA ASP A 223 -30.94 -27.18 14.01
C ASP A 223 -30.83 -27.98 15.31
N LEU A 224 -31.83 -27.87 16.19
CA LEU A 224 -31.77 -28.54 17.48
C LEU A 224 -31.90 -30.07 17.39
N ALA A 225 -32.49 -30.60 16.32
CA ALA A 225 -32.66 -32.04 16.13
C ALA A 225 -31.36 -32.72 15.66
N THR A 226 -30.58 -32.05 14.82
CA THR A 226 -29.33 -32.61 14.26
C THR A 226 -28.06 -32.07 14.92
N GLY A 227 -28.15 -30.93 15.60
CA GLY A 227 -27.00 -30.20 16.14
C GLY A 227 -26.13 -29.54 15.06
N GLU A 228 -26.55 -29.58 13.79
CA GLU A 228 -25.82 -29.00 12.67
C GLU A 228 -26.23 -27.55 12.38
N ASP A 229 -25.34 -26.77 11.77
CA ASP A 229 -25.65 -25.41 11.36
C ASP A 229 -26.75 -25.37 10.30
N ILE A 230 -27.78 -24.54 10.50
CA ILE A 230 -28.80 -24.29 9.47
C ILE A 230 -28.20 -23.33 8.42
N ARG A 231 -27.42 -23.86 7.48
CA ARG A 231 -26.79 -23.06 6.41
C ARG A 231 -27.79 -22.30 5.54
N SER A 232 -29.07 -22.71 5.53
CA SER A 232 -30.17 -22.06 4.82
C SER A 232 -30.85 -20.94 5.61
N ALA A 233 -30.53 -20.74 6.89
CA ALA A 233 -31.17 -19.69 7.69
C ALA A 233 -30.74 -18.28 7.23
N PRO A 234 -31.70 -17.35 7.00
CA PRO A 234 -31.40 -15.96 6.67
C PRO A 234 -30.44 -15.31 7.68
N ALA A 235 -29.61 -14.39 7.20
CA ALA A 235 -28.65 -13.66 8.05
C ALA A 235 -29.33 -12.64 8.97
N VAL A 236 -30.55 -12.26 8.61
CA VAL A 236 -31.39 -11.30 9.31
C VAL A 236 -32.76 -11.95 9.46
N LEU A 237 -33.26 -12.00 10.69
CA LEU A 237 -34.60 -12.49 11.00
C LEU A 237 -35.34 -11.39 11.74
N VAL A 238 -36.58 -11.12 11.32
CA VAL A 238 -37.43 -10.10 11.92
C VAL A 238 -38.65 -10.76 12.53
N PHE A 239 -38.96 -10.40 13.77
CA PHE A 239 -40.18 -10.77 14.47
C PHE A 239 -40.97 -9.51 14.74
N SER A 240 -42.23 -9.47 14.31
CA SER A 240 -43.10 -8.30 14.53
C SER A 240 -44.14 -8.66 15.59
N VAL A 241 -44.12 -7.92 16.70
CA VAL A 241 -44.90 -8.26 17.89
C VAL A 241 -45.74 -7.06 18.29
N LYS A 242 -47.03 -7.24 18.57
CA LYS A 242 -47.89 -6.17 19.10
C LYS A 242 -47.25 -5.51 20.32
N ASN A 243 -47.37 -4.19 20.43
CA ASN A 243 -46.69 -3.42 21.49
C ASN A 243 -47.01 -3.91 22.92
N GLU A 244 -48.24 -4.39 23.16
CA GLU A 244 -48.68 -5.00 24.43
C GLU A 244 -47.87 -6.26 24.84
N ASN A 245 -47.32 -6.98 23.85
CA ASN A 245 -46.55 -8.21 24.04
C ASN A 245 -45.03 -8.00 23.88
N ALA A 246 -44.58 -6.77 23.61
CA ALA A 246 -43.19 -6.48 23.34
C ALA A 246 -42.28 -6.75 24.55
N GLU A 247 -42.75 -6.46 25.77
CA GLU A 247 -41.96 -6.68 26.99
C GLU A 247 -41.66 -8.15 27.25
N SER A 248 -42.68 -9.01 27.14
CA SER A 248 -42.53 -10.45 27.37
C SER A 248 -41.62 -11.07 26.31
N PHE A 249 -41.76 -10.65 25.05
CA PHE A 249 -40.89 -11.06 23.96
C PHE A 249 -39.44 -10.60 24.17
N ALA A 250 -39.23 -9.33 24.54
CA ALA A 250 -37.91 -8.78 24.83
C ALA A 250 -37.22 -9.55 25.97
N LYS A 251 -37.92 -9.81 27.08
CA LYS A 251 -37.38 -10.60 28.20
C LYS A 251 -36.95 -12.00 27.76
N ALA A 252 -37.77 -12.67 26.95
CA ALA A 252 -37.44 -14.01 26.44
C ALA A 252 -36.24 -13.99 25.49
N LEU A 253 -36.17 -13.00 24.59
CA LEU A 253 -35.05 -12.82 23.65
C LEU A 253 -33.73 -12.55 24.39
N MET A 254 -33.74 -11.59 25.33
CA MET A 254 -32.54 -11.24 26.10
C MET A 254 -32.10 -12.38 27.02
N SER A 255 -33.05 -13.12 27.61
CA SER A 255 -32.74 -14.31 28.41
C SER A 255 -32.08 -15.41 27.57
N ALA A 256 -32.55 -15.62 26.34
CA ALA A 256 -31.92 -16.57 25.42
C ALA A 256 -30.50 -16.13 25.05
N ALA A 257 -30.30 -14.83 24.85
CA ALA A 257 -29.01 -14.29 24.48
C ALA A 257 -27.94 -14.37 25.59
N MET A 258 -28.36 -14.30 26.85
CA MET A 258 -27.49 -14.24 28.03
C MET A 258 -27.17 -15.61 28.68
N THR A 259 -27.61 -16.73 28.10
CA THR A 259 -27.41 -18.02 28.77
C THR A 259 -25.94 -18.42 28.79
N SER A 260 -25.33 -18.46 29.99
CA SER A 260 -23.94 -18.85 30.18
C SER A 260 -23.67 -20.26 29.66
N GLY A 261 -22.60 -20.43 28.88
CA GLY A 261 -22.15 -21.72 28.36
C GLY A 261 -22.95 -22.30 27.20
N ASP A 262 -24.19 -21.82 26.91
CA ASP A 262 -25.04 -22.39 25.86
C ASP A 262 -25.93 -21.35 25.13
N SER A 263 -25.50 -20.09 25.07
CA SER A 263 -26.24 -18.99 24.43
C SER A 263 -26.65 -19.29 22.98
N ARG A 264 -25.82 -20.05 22.25
CA ARG A 264 -26.11 -20.46 20.87
C ARG A 264 -27.30 -21.42 20.80
N LYS A 265 -27.35 -22.47 21.60
CA LYS A 265 -28.49 -23.41 21.60
C LYS A 265 -29.76 -22.76 22.11
N MET A 266 -29.66 -21.91 23.13
CA MET A 266 -30.81 -21.20 23.68
C MET A 266 -31.39 -20.19 22.69
N MET A 267 -30.52 -19.49 21.95
CA MET A 267 -30.96 -18.63 20.85
C MET A 267 -31.58 -19.45 19.72
N SER A 268 -31.01 -20.60 19.32
CA SER A 268 -31.67 -21.54 18.39
C SER A 268 -33.10 -21.89 18.84
N ALA A 269 -33.26 -22.31 20.10
CA ALA A 269 -34.55 -22.69 20.66
C ALA A 269 -35.54 -21.52 20.68
N PHE A 270 -35.06 -20.32 21.00
CA PHE A 270 -35.88 -19.11 20.96
C PHE A 270 -36.39 -18.81 19.54
N LEU A 271 -35.50 -18.89 18.54
CA LEU A 271 -35.83 -18.61 17.15
C LEU A 271 -36.83 -19.64 16.59
N GLU A 272 -36.68 -20.92 16.92
CA GLU A 272 -37.62 -21.98 16.51
C GLU A 272 -38.99 -21.84 17.18
N LYS A 273 -39.01 -21.57 18.49
CA LYS A 273 -40.24 -21.43 19.27
C LYS A 273 -41.11 -20.25 18.82
N ASN A 274 -40.51 -19.19 18.26
CA ASN A 274 -41.21 -17.96 17.88
C ASN A 274 -41.40 -17.81 16.36
N ARG A 275 -41.33 -18.90 15.58
CA ARG A 275 -41.54 -18.89 14.12
C ARG A 275 -42.91 -18.35 13.71
N ASP A 276 -43.93 -18.46 14.56
CA ASP A 276 -45.27 -17.91 14.37
C ASP A 276 -45.28 -16.36 14.26
N LYS A 277 -44.31 -15.69 14.88
CA LYS A 277 -44.16 -14.22 14.88
C LYS A 277 -43.20 -13.72 13.79
N PHE A 278 -42.69 -14.61 12.96
CA PHE A 278 -41.71 -14.30 11.93
C PHE A 278 -42.32 -13.42 10.84
N ASN A 279 -41.69 -12.28 10.59
CA ASN A 279 -42.03 -11.38 9.48
C ASN A 279 -41.09 -11.67 8.30
N GLY A 280 -41.51 -12.59 7.44
CA GLY A 280 -40.72 -13.00 6.27
C GLY A 280 -40.49 -11.89 5.25
N LYS A 281 -41.49 -11.02 5.03
CA LYS A 281 -41.39 -9.90 4.09
C LYS A 281 -40.30 -8.92 4.53
N LEU A 282 -40.38 -8.43 5.77
CA LEU A 282 -39.41 -7.48 6.30
C LEU A 282 -38.02 -8.13 6.46
N SER A 283 -37.95 -9.43 6.78
CA SER A 283 -36.67 -10.15 6.80
C SER A 283 -35.98 -10.17 5.43
N LEU A 284 -36.75 -10.35 4.35
CA LEU A 284 -36.25 -10.32 2.97
C LEU A 284 -35.79 -8.90 2.57
N GLU A 285 -36.54 -7.87 2.96
CA GLU A 285 -36.18 -6.46 2.71
C GLU A 285 -34.89 -6.05 3.44
N LEU A 286 -34.70 -6.52 4.68
CA LEU A 286 -33.51 -6.23 5.47
C LEU A 286 -32.30 -7.13 5.16
N GLN A 287 -32.46 -8.12 4.28
CA GLN A 287 -31.49 -9.17 4.02
C GLN A 287 -30.08 -8.62 3.75
N LYS A 288 -29.08 -9.20 4.40
CA LYS A 288 -27.65 -8.92 4.15
C LYS A 288 -26.92 -10.17 3.70
N LYS A 289 -25.83 -9.97 2.94
CA LYS A 289 -24.92 -11.05 2.53
C LYS A 289 -24.17 -11.61 3.72
N ASP A 290 -23.90 -12.91 3.68
CA ASP A 290 -23.01 -13.57 4.63
C ASP A 290 -21.61 -12.97 4.67
N GLN A 291 -21.02 -12.98 5.86
CA GLN A 291 -19.63 -12.69 6.05
C GLN A 291 -18.83 -13.90 5.58
N LYS A 292 -18.16 -13.75 4.43
CA LYS A 292 -17.47 -14.87 3.78
C LYS A 292 -16.25 -15.38 4.54
N THR A 293 -15.51 -14.51 5.26
CA THR A 293 -14.28 -14.88 5.98
C THR A 293 -14.00 -13.94 7.16
N GLY A 294 -13.30 -14.44 8.17
CA GLY A 294 -12.89 -13.65 9.36
C GLY A 294 -13.98 -13.54 10.43
N ASN A 295 -13.78 -12.63 11.39
CA ASN A 295 -14.73 -12.40 12.49
C ASN A 295 -15.99 -11.64 12.00
N CYS A 296 -17.19 -12.13 12.31
CA CYS A 296 -18.47 -11.50 11.92
C CYS A 296 -18.92 -10.34 12.82
N THR A 297 -18.30 -10.13 13.98
CA THR A 297 -18.74 -9.18 15.03
C THR A 297 -19.09 -7.78 14.53
N ILE A 298 -18.16 -7.10 13.85
CA ILE A 298 -18.40 -5.75 13.33
C ILE A 298 -19.32 -5.78 12.10
N ALA A 299 -19.32 -6.84 11.30
CA ALA A 299 -20.25 -6.97 10.17
C ALA A 299 -21.71 -7.10 10.63
N ASN A 300 -21.93 -7.78 11.77
CA ASN A 300 -23.21 -7.85 12.46
C ASN A 300 -23.55 -6.52 13.12
N SER A 301 -22.56 -5.85 13.73
CA SER A 301 -22.79 -4.60 14.45
C SER A 301 -22.93 -3.36 13.54
N ASN A 302 -22.29 -3.30 12.37
CA ASN A 302 -22.38 -2.15 11.44
C ASN A 302 -23.80 -1.93 10.89
N ILE A 303 -24.65 -2.97 10.89
CA ILE A 303 -26.04 -2.84 10.45
C ILE A 303 -26.84 -1.89 11.35
N ALA A 304 -26.41 -1.73 12.61
CA ALA A 304 -26.98 -0.79 13.57
C ALA A 304 -27.02 0.64 13.04
N TRP A 305 -26.05 1.03 12.20
CA TRP A 305 -26.05 2.36 11.57
C TRP A 305 -27.27 2.56 10.68
N HIS A 306 -27.65 1.55 9.89
CA HIS A 306 -28.80 1.64 8.99
C HIS A 306 -30.11 1.64 9.79
N PHE A 307 -30.20 0.82 10.84
CA PHE A 307 -31.39 0.82 11.71
C PHE A 307 -31.56 2.14 12.47
N GLN A 308 -30.48 2.73 12.99
CA GLN A 308 -30.53 4.06 13.61
C GLN A 308 -30.91 5.15 12.59
N LEU A 309 -30.41 5.08 11.35
CA LEU A 309 -30.80 6.01 10.29
C LEU A 309 -32.30 5.90 9.96
N ALA A 310 -32.79 4.66 9.80
CA ALA A 310 -34.19 4.39 9.52
C ALA A 310 -35.08 4.90 10.66
N SER A 311 -34.71 4.64 11.92
CA SER A 311 -35.41 5.15 13.10
C SER A 311 -35.44 6.69 13.15
N ASP A 312 -34.33 7.35 12.82
CA ASP A 312 -34.29 8.81 12.73
C ASP A 312 -35.19 9.35 11.60
N GLU A 313 -35.34 8.60 10.51
CA GLU A 313 -36.22 8.95 9.39
C GLU A 313 -37.69 8.73 9.75
N MET A 314 -38.05 7.62 10.41
CA MET A 314 -39.40 7.38 10.93
C MET A 314 -39.87 8.56 11.79
N ARG A 315 -39.00 9.06 12.68
CA ARG A 315 -39.32 10.20 13.56
C ARG A 315 -39.46 11.54 12.83
N LYS A 316 -38.91 11.66 11.62
CA LYS A 316 -38.98 12.89 10.81
C LYS A 316 -40.17 12.90 9.87
N SER A 317 -40.43 11.77 9.21
CA SER A 317 -41.42 11.66 8.13
C SER A 317 -42.68 10.90 8.53
N ASN A 318 -42.77 10.39 9.76
CA ASN A 318 -43.83 9.47 10.22
C ASN A 318 -44.03 8.28 9.26
N SER A 319 -42.94 7.74 8.71
CA SER A 319 -42.97 6.59 7.80
C SER A 319 -42.88 5.28 8.56
N GLU A 320 -43.42 4.21 7.95
CA GLU A 320 -43.21 2.83 8.43
C GLU A 320 -41.72 2.46 8.36
N PHE A 321 -41.30 1.52 9.21
CA PHE A 321 -39.89 1.14 9.33
C PHE A 321 -39.30 0.63 8.01
N ALA A 322 -40.05 -0.18 7.25
CA ALA A 322 -39.63 -0.69 5.95
C ALA A 322 -39.33 0.44 4.96
N GLN A 323 -40.24 1.42 4.88
CA GLN A 323 -40.09 2.58 3.99
C GLN A 323 -38.93 3.48 4.44
N ALA A 324 -38.82 3.75 5.74
CA ALA A 324 -37.72 4.53 6.30
C ALA A 324 -36.34 3.88 6.06
N TYR A 325 -36.28 2.55 6.14
CA TYR A 325 -35.08 1.78 5.86
C TYR A 325 -34.68 1.89 4.39
N GLU A 326 -35.62 1.82 3.45
CA GLU A 326 -35.33 2.02 2.03
C GLU A 326 -34.91 3.46 1.73
N ASN A 327 -35.64 4.46 2.27
CA ASN A 327 -35.32 5.89 2.10
C ASN A 327 -33.90 6.23 2.57
N THR A 328 -33.38 5.52 3.58
CA THR A 328 -32.05 5.74 4.15
C THR A 328 -30.95 4.87 3.55
N ASN A 329 -31.27 3.99 2.59
CA ASN A 329 -30.33 3.06 1.97
C ASN A 329 -29.15 3.77 1.28
N GLN A 330 -29.43 4.86 0.54
CA GLN A 330 -28.38 5.65 -0.11
C GLN A 330 -27.43 6.28 0.92
N LYS A 331 -27.98 6.99 1.92
CA LYS A 331 -27.19 7.61 2.98
C LYS A 331 -26.35 6.60 3.78
N TYR A 332 -26.91 5.42 4.07
CA TYR A 332 -26.15 4.34 4.69
C TYR A 332 -24.98 3.90 3.80
N ARG A 333 -25.19 3.75 2.49
CA ARG A 333 -24.12 3.38 1.56
C ARG A 333 -23.02 4.44 1.49
N GLU A 334 -23.36 5.73 1.47
CA GLU A 334 -22.40 6.85 1.51
C GLU A 334 -21.52 6.74 2.76
N MET A 335 -22.14 6.65 3.94
CA MET A 335 -21.42 6.46 5.20
C MET A 335 -20.50 5.21 5.18
N ARG A 336 -20.91 4.13 4.51
CA ARG A 336 -20.10 2.91 4.38
C ARG A 336 -18.94 3.05 3.38
N VAL A 337 -19.00 3.97 2.42
CA VAL A 337 -17.90 4.30 1.52
C VAL A 337 -16.89 5.15 2.27
N ASP A 338 -17.34 6.26 2.89
CA ASP A 338 -16.49 7.18 3.66
C ASP A 338 -15.74 6.46 4.79
N ASP A 339 -16.42 5.56 5.49
CA ASP A 339 -15.81 4.71 6.52
C ASP A 339 -14.64 3.87 6.00
N ARG A 340 -14.78 3.32 4.78
CA ARG A 340 -13.73 2.51 4.15
C ARG A 340 -12.61 3.37 3.59
N VAL A 341 -12.94 4.52 2.99
CA VAL A 341 -11.96 5.48 2.51
C VAL A 341 -11.08 5.96 3.67
N GLN A 342 -11.69 6.30 4.81
CA GLN A 342 -10.94 6.68 6.00
C GLN A 342 -10.06 5.54 6.54
N ALA A 343 -10.54 4.29 6.52
CA ALA A 343 -9.71 3.14 6.88
C ALA A 343 -8.54 2.93 5.89
N PHE A 344 -8.74 3.17 4.60
CA PHE A 344 -7.68 3.11 3.60
C PHE A 344 -6.63 4.22 3.83
N LYS A 345 -7.07 5.43 4.18
CA LYS A 345 -6.16 6.53 4.56
C LYS A 345 -5.28 6.13 5.75
N TYR A 346 -5.85 5.51 6.78
CA TYR A 346 -5.05 4.94 7.88
C TYR A 346 -4.06 3.87 7.41
N LEU A 347 -4.44 3.00 6.48
CA LEU A 347 -3.51 2.02 5.90
C LEU A 347 -2.30 2.70 5.23
N LEU A 348 -2.51 3.79 4.49
CA LEU A 348 -1.43 4.57 3.86
C LEU A 348 -0.56 5.31 4.88
N ASP A 349 -1.17 5.82 5.95
CA ASP A 349 -0.45 6.54 6.99
C ASP A 349 0.33 5.65 7.94
N ASP A 350 -0.14 4.41 8.14
CA ASP A 350 0.49 3.43 9.01
C ASP A 350 1.56 2.59 8.28
N ARG A 351 1.99 2.94 7.05
CA ARG A 351 3.03 2.16 6.32
C ARG A 351 4.30 1.96 7.14
N ASP A 352 4.77 3.01 7.81
CA ASP A 352 5.99 2.97 8.64
C ASP A 352 5.81 2.16 9.95
N CYS A 353 4.57 1.77 10.27
CA CYS A 353 4.25 0.93 11.41
C CYS A 353 4.34 -0.58 11.10
N TYR A 354 4.47 -0.96 9.84
CA TYR A 354 4.66 -2.36 9.44
C TYR A 354 6.11 -2.78 9.66
N SER A 355 6.30 -4.01 10.14
CA SER A 355 7.66 -4.56 10.32
C SER A 355 8.36 -4.82 8.99
N TYR A 356 7.59 -5.08 7.93
CA TYR A 356 8.09 -5.32 6.58
C TYR A 356 7.15 -4.70 5.54
N ASP A 357 7.72 -4.13 4.48
CA ASP A 357 6.97 -3.53 3.37
C ASP A 357 6.03 -4.55 2.68
N SER A 358 6.40 -5.84 2.66
CA SER A 358 5.56 -6.91 2.12
C SER A 358 4.26 -7.11 2.89
N GLU A 359 4.21 -6.80 4.19
CA GLU A 359 2.97 -6.84 4.98
C GLU A 359 2.04 -5.69 4.62
N PHE A 360 2.60 -4.48 4.50
CA PHE A 360 1.87 -3.32 4.02
C PHE A 360 1.31 -3.59 2.62
N LEU A 361 2.15 -4.05 1.68
CA LEU A 361 1.75 -4.34 0.30
C LEU A 361 0.67 -5.43 0.23
N TYR A 362 0.73 -6.45 1.09
CA TYR A 362 -0.33 -7.47 1.18
C TYR A 362 -1.70 -6.84 1.51
N ASN A 363 -1.74 -5.97 2.51
CA ASN A 363 -2.97 -5.28 2.93
C ASN A 363 -3.42 -4.24 1.87
N TYR A 364 -2.48 -3.51 1.30
CA TYR A 364 -2.70 -2.51 0.25
C TYR A 364 -3.33 -3.14 -1.00
N PHE A 365 -2.73 -4.20 -1.55
CA PHE A 365 -3.26 -4.88 -2.74
C PHE A 365 -4.62 -5.50 -2.49
N GLN A 366 -4.83 -6.11 -1.32
CA GLN A 366 -6.14 -6.64 -0.96
C GLN A 366 -7.23 -5.56 -0.87
N ALA A 367 -6.90 -4.41 -0.27
CA ALA A 367 -7.84 -3.30 -0.14
C ALA A 367 -8.19 -2.69 -1.50
N ILE A 368 -7.17 -2.39 -2.33
CA ILE A 368 -7.37 -1.68 -3.60
C ILE A 368 -8.06 -2.57 -4.66
N GLU A 369 -7.72 -3.86 -4.71
CA GLU A 369 -8.42 -4.85 -5.54
C GLU A 369 -9.91 -4.94 -5.15
N LYS A 370 -10.20 -4.91 -3.85
CA LYS A 370 -11.57 -4.95 -3.32
C LYS A 370 -12.36 -3.68 -3.66
N PHE A 371 -11.72 -2.52 -3.62
CA PHE A 371 -12.35 -1.25 -4.03
C PHE A 371 -12.67 -1.29 -5.53
N ALA A 372 -11.70 -1.63 -6.38
CA ALA A 372 -11.91 -1.74 -7.82
C ALA A 372 -13.05 -2.70 -8.19
N ARG A 373 -13.07 -3.90 -7.59
CA ARG A 373 -14.15 -4.89 -7.82
C ARG A 373 -15.53 -4.41 -7.36
N LYS A 374 -15.60 -3.51 -6.38
CA LYS A 374 -16.88 -2.93 -5.94
C LYS A 374 -17.33 -1.84 -6.90
N ASP A 375 -16.43 -0.97 -7.31
CA ASP A 375 -16.73 0.13 -8.23
C ASP A 375 -17.22 -0.41 -9.58
N ILE A 376 -16.60 -1.46 -10.11
CA ILE A 376 -17.04 -2.13 -11.35
C ILE A 376 -18.48 -2.64 -11.23
N LYS A 377 -18.87 -3.20 -10.08
CA LYS A 377 -20.22 -3.76 -9.87
C LYS A 377 -21.32 -2.70 -9.81
N ILE A 378 -20.97 -1.47 -9.45
CA ILE A 378 -21.94 -0.37 -9.30
C ILE A 378 -21.90 0.60 -10.48
N GLN A 379 -20.94 0.47 -11.41
CA GLN A 379 -20.74 1.42 -12.51
C GLN A 379 -21.97 1.65 -13.40
N ARG A 380 -22.89 0.68 -13.46
CA ARG A 380 -24.16 0.77 -14.22
C ARG A 380 -25.33 1.36 -13.41
N GLN A 381 -25.12 1.73 -12.15
CA GLN A 381 -26.16 2.30 -11.30
C GLN A 381 -26.29 3.81 -11.56
N GLN A 382 -27.49 4.35 -11.37
CA GLN A 382 -27.72 5.79 -11.36
C GLN A 382 -27.02 6.36 -10.12
N ASN A 383 -26.00 7.21 -10.32
CA ASN A 383 -25.11 7.77 -9.29
C ASN A 383 -24.24 6.74 -8.54
N PRO A 384 -23.22 6.14 -9.20
CA PRO A 384 -22.33 5.18 -8.54
C PRO A 384 -21.45 5.86 -7.49
N MET A 385 -21.53 5.37 -6.24
CA MET A 385 -20.62 5.76 -5.16
C MET A 385 -19.30 4.98 -5.24
N GLU A 386 -18.37 5.50 -6.03
CA GLU A 386 -17.11 4.83 -6.33
C GLU A 386 -16.06 5.04 -5.24
N HIS A 387 -15.59 3.96 -4.63
CA HIS A 387 -14.62 3.98 -3.53
C HIS A 387 -13.28 4.58 -3.96
N ILE A 388 -12.77 4.24 -5.15
CA ILE A 388 -11.47 4.77 -5.62
C ILE A 388 -11.57 6.26 -5.90
N LYS A 389 -12.68 6.72 -6.48
CA LYS A 389 -12.91 8.15 -6.73
C LYS A 389 -12.94 8.94 -5.44
N THR A 390 -13.77 8.52 -4.47
CA THR A 390 -13.85 9.17 -3.15
C THR A 390 -12.49 9.16 -2.44
N LEU A 391 -11.75 8.05 -2.48
CA LEU A 391 -10.40 7.98 -1.91
C LEU A 391 -9.45 9.03 -2.51
N VAL A 392 -9.44 9.17 -3.83
CA VAL A 392 -8.58 10.13 -4.54
C VAL A 392 -9.03 11.59 -4.32
N GLU A 393 -10.30 11.82 -4.00
CA GLU A 393 -10.83 13.15 -3.66
C GLU A 393 -10.49 13.56 -2.23
N GLU A 394 -10.36 12.60 -1.30
CA GLU A 394 -10.04 12.86 0.10
C GLU A 394 -8.55 12.92 0.45
N LEU A 395 -7.66 12.55 -0.49
CA LEU A 395 -6.22 12.56 -0.26
C LEU A 395 -5.60 13.90 -0.68
N ASP A 396 -4.66 14.38 0.13
CA ASP A 396 -3.75 15.47 -0.24
C ASP A 396 -2.63 14.97 -1.17
N SER A 397 -1.74 15.84 -1.62
CA SER A 397 -0.64 15.47 -2.53
C SER A 397 0.24 14.35 -1.95
N LYS A 398 0.57 14.43 -0.66
CA LYS A 398 1.38 13.41 0.02
C LYS A 398 0.65 12.06 0.07
N GLY A 399 -0.65 12.06 0.38
CA GLY A 399 -1.49 10.89 0.38
C GLY A 399 -1.65 10.26 -1.00
N LEU A 400 -1.77 11.08 -2.05
CA LEU A 400 -1.81 10.63 -3.44
C LEU A 400 -0.49 9.96 -3.85
N SER A 401 0.66 10.54 -3.48
CA SER A 401 1.96 9.92 -3.74
C SER A 401 2.09 8.55 -3.06
N LYS A 402 1.66 8.43 -1.79
CA LYS A 402 1.61 7.14 -1.08
C LYS A 402 0.67 6.12 -1.72
N LEU A 403 -0.46 6.58 -2.27
CA LEU A 403 -1.41 5.73 -2.99
C LEU A 403 -0.83 5.21 -4.31
N ILE A 404 -0.14 6.07 -5.06
CA ILE A 404 0.35 5.73 -6.41
C ILE A 404 1.63 4.91 -6.35
N GLU A 405 2.54 5.19 -5.41
CA GLU A 405 3.88 4.60 -5.35
C GLU A 405 3.89 3.06 -5.48
N PRO A 406 3.08 2.27 -4.75
CA PRO A 406 3.08 0.81 -4.90
C PRO A 406 2.68 0.33 -6.30
N LEU A 407 1.91 1.13 -7.06
CA LEU A 407 1.36 0.77 -8.37
C LEU A 407 2.31 1.11 -9.52
N ILE A 408 3.11 2.16 -9.35
CA ILE A 408 4.16 2.56 -10.31
C ILE A 408 5.52 1.99 -9.96
N ASN A 409 5.63 1.28 -8.85
CA ASN A 409 6.88 0.67 -8.43
C ASN A 409 7.40 -0.27 -9.51
N ASP A 410 8.69 -0.17 -9.77
CA ASP A 410 9.47 -1.01 -10.67
C ASP A 410 9.16 -2.52 -10.45
N ASN A 411 8.99 -2.94 -9.20
CA ASN A 411 8.75 -4.33 -8.83
C ASN A 411 7.26 -4.71 -8.78
N PHE A 412 6.34 -3.89 -9.30
CA PHE A 412 4.89 -4.10 -9.16
C PHE A 412 4.45 -5.52 -9.53
N THR A 413 4.86 -6.05 -10.69
CA THR A 413 4.48 -7.41 -11.13
C THR A 413 4.96 -8.48 -10.14
N ILE A 414 6.19 -8.37 -9.66
CA ILE A 414 6.75 -9.31 -8.67
C ILE A 414 5.98 -9.21 -7.36
N LYS A 415 5.68 -8.00 -6.89
CA LYS A 415 4.91 -7.78 -5.66
C LYS A 415 3.47 -8.26 -5.76
N VAL A 416 2.86 -8.17 -6.94
CA VAL A 416 1.56 -8.78 -7.23
C VAL A 416 1.64 -10.30 -7.16
N ASP A 417 2.67 -10.92 -7.72
CA ASP A 417 2.85 -12.37 -7.67
C ASP A 417 3.15 -12.88 -6.24
N GLU A 418 3.97 -12.16 -5.47
CA GLU A 418 4.17 -12.41 -4.03
C GLU A 418 2.84 -12.38 -3.27
N TYR A 419 2.01 -11.37 -3.51
CA TYR A 419 0.66 -11.27 -2.93
C TYR A 419 -0.22 -12.45 -3.36
N ILE A 420 -0.31 -12.77 -4.65
CA ILE A 420 -1.13 -13.87 -5.17
C ILE A 420 -0.71 -15.20 -4.52
N ASN A 421 0.60 -15.46 -4.42
CA ASN A 421 1.12 -16.67 -3.79
C ASN A 421 0.73 -16.74 -2.30
N ALA A 422 0.85 -15.63 -1.57
CA ALA A 422 0.40 -15.55 -0.19
C ALA A 422 -1.11 -15.77 -0.04
N ARG A 423 -1.92 -15.26 -0.98
CA ARG A 423 -3.38 -15.50 -1.03
C ARG A 423 -3.71 -16.97 -1.28
N ILE A 424 -3.00 -17.63 -2.20
CA ILE A 424 -3.16 -19.06 -2.49
C ILE A 424 -2.79 -19.91 -1.27
N GLN A 425 -1.67 -19.61 -0.60
CA GLN A 425 -1.29 -20.30 0.65
C GLN A 425 -2.36 -20.16 1.74
N GLN A 426 -2.91 -18.95 1.89
CA GLN A 426 -3.99 -18.71 2.84
C GLN A 426 -5.28 -19.48 2.47
N LEU A 427 -5.63 -19.57 1.19
CA LEU A 427 -6.75 -20.38 0.70
C LEU A 427 -6.53 -21.87 0.96
N LYS A 428 -5.34 -22.41 0.66
CA LYS A 428 -4.98 -23.82 0.91
C LYS A 428 -5.02 -24.18 2.40
N LYS A 429 -4.72 -23.23 3.29
CA LYS A 429 -4.88 -23.43 4.74
C LYS A 429 -6.34 -23.66 5.16
N GLY A 430 -7.28 -22.98 4.51
CA GLY A 430 -8.72 -23.16 4.75
C GLY A 430 -9.32 -24.34 4.00
N TYR A 431 -8.76 -24.67 2.84
CA TYR A 431 -9.25 -25.70 1.93
C TYR A 431 -8.06 -26.50 1.35
N PRO A 432 -7.54 -27.50 2.08
CA PRO A 432 -6.33 -28.23 1.69
C PRO A 432 -6.46 -28.98 0.35
N THR A 433 -7.69 -29.31 -0.08
CA THR A 433 -8.01 -30.06 -1.30
C THR A 433 -8.22 -29.18 -2.54
N LEU A 434 -7.87 -27.89 -2.49
CA LEU A 434 -7.97 -26.98 -3.64
C LEU A 434 -7.16 -27.49 -4.83
N SER A 435 -7.80 -27.59 -6.00
CA SER A 435 -7.14 -28.05 -7.23
C SER A 435 -6.10 -27.03 -7.74
N GLU A 436 -5.10 -27.52 -8.46
CA GLU A 436 -4.11 -26.67 -9.10
C GLU A 436 -4.76 -25.73 -10.14
N GLN A 437 -5.74 -26.22 -10.90
CA GLN A 437 -6.48 -25.42 -11.87
C GLN A 437 -7.19 -24.23 -11.19
N TYR A 438 -7.86 -24.46 -10.07
CA TYR A 438 -8.48 -23.36 -9.31
C TYR A 438 -7.45 -22.32 -8.86
N CYS A 439 -6.26 -22.76 -8.42
CA CYS A 439 -5.19 -21.84 -8.02
C CYS A 439 -4.70 -21.00 -9.21
N LYS A 440 -4.58 -21.59 -10.40
CA LYS A 440 -4.23 -20.88 -11.65
C LYS A 440 -5.29 -19.85 -12.04
N ASP A 441 -6.56 -20.25 -12.02
CA ASP A 441 -7.69 -19.36 -12.34
C ASP A 441 -7.78 -18.21 -11.34
N PHE A 442 -7.62 -18.50 -10.05
CA PHE A 442 -7.57 -17.48 -8.99
C PHE A 442 -6.42 -16.50 -9.20
N ALA A 443 -5.22 -16.98 -9.55
CA ALA A 443 -4.06 -16.14 -9.82
C ALA A 443 -4.32 -15.20 -11.00
N ALA A 444 -4.86 -15.72 -12.11
CA ALA A 444 -5.20 -14.92 -13.28
C ALA A 444 -6.24 -13.83 -12.95
N MET A 445 -7.36 -14.21 -12.34
CA MET A 445 -8.42 -13.26 -11.95
C MET A 445 -7.97 -12.19 -10.94
N THR A 446 -7.03 -12.53 -10.06
CA THR A 446 -6.47 -11.60 -9.07
C THR A 446 -5.50 -10.62 -9.75
N ARG A 447 -4.66 -11.12 -10.66
CA ARG A 447 -3.74 -10.29 -11.45
C ARG A 447 -4.50 -9.27 -12.30
N ASP A 448 -5.52 -9.71 -13.01
CA ASP A 448 -6.38 -8.84 -13.83
C ASP A 448 -7.10 -7.80 -12.97
N GLY A 449 -7.60 -8.21 -11.80
CA GLY A 449 -8.21 -7.31 -10.82
C GLY A 449 -7.28 -6.22 -10.32
N LEU A 450 -6.01 -6.55 -10.06
CA LEU A 450 -4.99 -5.60 -9.63
C LEU A 450 -4.50 -4.69 -10.75
N GLN A 451 -4.39 -5.19 -11.98
CA GLN A 451 -4.10 -4.35 -13.15
C GLN A 451 -5.23 -3.34 -13.41
N SER A 452 -6.49 -3.79 -13.32
CA SER A 452 -7.65 -2.90 -13.41
C SER A 452 -7.65 -1.84 -12.31
N ALA A 453 -7.33 -2.24 -11.07
CA ALA A 453 -7.19 -1.30 -9.95
C ALA A 453 -6.07 -0.27 -10.20
N LYS A 454 -4.90 -0.72 -10.68
CA LYS A 454 -3.77 0.14 -11.04
C LYS A 454 -4.19 1.21 -12.05
N ILE A 455 -4.79 0.79 -13.17
CA ILE A 455 -5.23 1.71 -14.23
C ILE A 455 -6.21 2.74 -13.66
N ARG A 456 -7.22 2.30 -12.91
CA ARG A 456 -8.27 3.17 -12.36
C ARG A 456 -7.71 4.21 -11.37
N VAL A 457 -6.79 3.78 -10.49
CA VAL A 457 -6.12 4.69 -9.56
C VAL A 457 -5.29 5.71 -10.33
N LEU A 458 -4.46 5.28 -11.28
CA LEU A 458 -3.60 6.18 -12.05
C LEU A 458 -4.42 7.20 -12.85
N MET A 459 -5.51 6.80 -13.51
CA MET A 459 -6.39 7.70 -14.25
C MET A 459 -7.00 8.82 -13.38
N LEU A 460 -7.28 8.53 -12.11
CA LEU A 460 -7.89 9.49 -11.20
C LEU A 460 -6.85 10.32 -10.42
N ALA A 461 -5.79 9.68 -9.96
CA ALA A 461 -4.85 10.22 -8.99
C ALA A 461 -3.60 10.85 -9.61
N PHE A 462 -3.09 10.31 -10.72
CA PHE A 462 -1.78 10.71 -11.24
C PHE A 462 -1.74 12.17 -11.68
N LYS A 463 -2.76 12.62 -12.42
CA LYS A 463 -2.94 14.02 -12.82
C LYS A 463 -3.11 15.01 -11.66
N LYS A 464 -3.39 14.54 -10.44
CA LYS A 464 -3.52 15.39 -9.24
C LYS A 464 -2.19 15.61 -8.52
N LEU A 465 -1.13 14.90 -8.89
CA LEU A 465 0.23 15.18 -8.41
C LEU A 465 0.74 16.50 -8.99
N SER A 466 1.77 17.08 -8.38
CA SER A 466 2.42 18.26 -8.97
C SER A 466 3.02 17.92 -10.33
N LEU A 467 3.10 18.89 -11.25
CA LEU A 467 3.66 18.67 -12.59
C LEU A 467 5.11 18.16 -12.53
N GLU A 468 5.87 18.60 -11.53
CA GLU A 468 7.26 18.16 -11.31
C GLU A 468 7.33 16.69 -10.87
N GLU A 469 6.49 16.26 -9.94
CA GLU A 469 6.41 14.85 -9.54
C GLU A 469 5.98 13.97 -10.72
N GLN A 470 4.98 14.42 -11.51
CA GLN A 470 4.56 13.71 -12.71
C GLN A 470 5.72 13.55 -13.71
N LYS A 471 6.46 14.64 -14.00
CA LYS A 471 7.65 14.62 -14.88
C LYS A 471 8.69 13.60 -14.40
N GLN A 472 9.02 13.60 -13.11
CA GLN A 472 10.01 12.68 -12.54
C GLN A 472 9.57 11.21 -12.64
N ILE A 473 8.27 10.93 -12.48
CA ILE A 473 7.74 9.58 -12.60
C ILE A 473 7.70 9.13 -14.07
N ILE A 474 7.25 9.97 -15.00
CA ILE A 474 7.22 9.67 -16.44
C ILE A 474 8.63 9.45 -16.99
N ALA A 475 9.62 10.20 -16.49
CA ALA A 475 11.02 10.00 -16.87
C ALA A 475 11.53 8.59 -16.53
N LYS A 476 10.97 7.95 -15.50
CA LYS A 476 11.27 6.55 -15.14
C LYS A 476 10.51 5.59 -16.04
N ASP A 477 9.21 5.79 -16.25
CA ASP A 477 8.35 4.96 -17.10
C ASP A 477 7.45 5.83 -18.00
N ILE A 478 7.82 5.95 -19.28
CA ILE A 478 7.11 6.79 -20.24
C ILE A 478 5.67 6.33 -20.50
N SER A 479 5.32 5.08 -20.17
CA SER A 479 3.95 4.60 -20.34
C SER A 479 2.96 5.24 -19.37
N LEU A 480 3.46 5.91 -18.33
CA LEU A 480 2.65 6.65 -17.37
C LEU A 480 2.16 8.00 -17.92
N LEU A 481 2.71 8.45 -19.06
CA LEU A 481 2.33 9.71 -19.70
C LEU A 481 0.82 9.79 -19.99
N GLY A 482 0.19 8.69 -20.36
CA GLY A 482 -1.24 8.64 -20.66
C GLY A 482 -2.15 8.98 -19.48
N TYR A 483 -1.62 9.00 -18.24
CA TYR A 483 -2.34 9.38 -17.02
C TYR A 483 -2.02 10.79 -16.54
N ALA A 484 -1.05 11.46 -17.17
CA ALA A 484 -0.55 12.77 -16.77
C ALA A 484 -1.55 13.89 -17.07
N ASP A 485 -1.31 15.05 -16.47
CA ASP A 485 -2.03 16.27 -16.80
C ASP A 485 -1.94 16.59 -18.30
N ARG A 486 -3.02 17.18 -18.83
CA ARG A 486 -3.15 17.50 -20.26
C ARG A 486 -2.03 18.42 -20.73
N GLN A 487 -1.70 19.44 -19.95
CA GLN A 487 -0.65 20.41 -20.32
C GLN A 487 0.72 19.75 -20.32
N LEU A 488 1.00 18.91 -19.31
CA LEU A 488 2.27 18.18 -19.26
C LEU A 488 2.45 17.24 -20.45
N GLN A 489 1.38 16.57 -20.90
CA GLN A 489 1.43 15.74 -22.10
C GLN A 489 1.81 16.56 -23.34
N LEU A 490 1.23 17.76 -23.50
CA LEU A 490 1.57 18.68 -24.59
C LEU A 490 3.03 19.15 -24.49
N ASP A 491 3.47 19.62 -23.33
CA ASP A 491 4.85 20.09 -23.11
C ASP A 491 5.89 19.00 -23.47
N LEU A 492 5.61 17.74 -23.12
CA LEU A 492 6.49 16.62 -23.43
C LEU A 492 6.44 16.25 -24.92
N LEU A 493 5.26 16.27 -25.56
CA LEU A 493 5.14 16.07 -27.01
C LEU A 493 5.86 17.17 -27.80
N GLU A 494 5.84 18.42 -27.33
CA GLU A 494 6.58 19.52 -27.92
C GLU A 494 8.10 19.39 -27.72
N LEU A 495 8.53 18.80 -26.61
CA LEU A 495 9.94 18.51 -26.37
C LEU A 495 10.45 17.42 -27.33
N ASP A 496 9.82 16.25 -27.35
CA ASP A 496 10.20 15.10 -28.20
C ASP A 496 8.97 14.27 -28.60
N TYR A 497 8.35 14.65 -29.72
CA TYR A 497 7.13 14.01 -30.21
C TYR A 497 7.32 12.49 -30.39
N ASN A 498 8.41 12.08 -31.04
CA ASN A 498 8.64 10.68 -31.40
C ASN A 498 8.80 9.78 -30.16
N LYS A 499 9.39 10.31 -29.07
CA LYS A 499 9.55 9.58 -27.80
C LYS A 499 8.25 9.39 -27.02
N TYR A 500 7.32 10.33 -27.12
CA TYR A 500 6.15 10.39 -26.23
C TYR A 500 4.81 10.07 -26.92
N ALA A 501 4.74 10.18 -28.24
CA ALA A 501 3.51 10.00 -29.01
C ALA A 501 2.85 8.61 -28.82
N LEU A 502 3.62 7.54 -28.58
CA LEU A 502 3.03 6.22 -28.40
C LEU A 502 2.14 6.12 -27.14
N TYR A 503 2.41 6.94 -26.12
CA TYR A 503 1.74 6.85 -24.81
C TYR A 503 0.89 8.07 -24.45
N ALA A 504 0.96 9.16 -25.22
CA ALA A 504 0.14 10.35 -25.00
C ALA A 504 -1.31 10.13 -25.47
N ASN A 505 -2.22 10.97 -24.95
CA ASN A 505 -3.62 10.96 -25.32
C ASN A 505 -3.81 11.20 -26.83
N LYS A 506 -4.64 10.36 -27.47
CA LYS A 506 -4.92 10.39 -28.91
C LYS A 506 -5.30 11.78 -29.44
N GLU A 507 -6.21 12.47 -28.77
CA GLU A 507 -6.69 13.79 -29.19
C GLU A 507 -5.61 14.87 -29.06
N LEU A 508 -4.73 14.77 -28.06
CA LEU A 508 -3.65 15.75 -27.88
C LEU A 508 -2.58 15.63 -28.97
N LYS A 509 -2.25 14.41 -29.37
CA LYS A 509 -1.26 14.16 -30.42
C LYS A 509 -1.66 14.84 -31.73
N LYS A 510 -2.95 14.75 -32.09
CA LYS A 510 -3.52 15.37 -33.30
C LYS A 510 -3.38 16.90 -33.31
N THR A 511 -3.34 17.53 -32.13
CA THR A 511 -3.18 19.00 -32.03
C THR A 511 -1.73 19.47 -32.13
N CYS A 512 -0.74 18.58 -32.03
CA CYS A 512 0.67 18.96 -32.08
C CYS A 512 1.14 19.17 -33.52
N ALA A 513 1.87 20.26 -33.79
CA ALA A 513 2.43 20.55 -35.13
C ALA A 513 3.33 19.42 -35.63
N ARG A 514 4.06 18.74 -34.72
CA ARG A 514 4.95 17.61 -35.04
C ARG A 514 4.22 16.31 -35.38
N HIS A 515 2.89 16.26 -35.26
CA HIS A 515 2.10 15.10 -35.68
C HIS A 515 2.36 14.80 -37.16
N PRO A 516 2.58 13.53 -37.58
CA PRO A 516 2.92 13.20 -38.96
C PRO A 516 1.95 13.78 -40.00
N PHE A 517 0.67 13.79 -39.67
CA PHE A 517 -0.37 14.37 -40.53
C PHE A 517 -0.31 15.91 -40.62
N ASN A 518 0.04 16.60 -39.52
CA ASN A 518 0.18 18.05 -39.52
C ASN A 518 1.48 18.47 -40.24
N ARG A 519 2.56 17.71 -40.06
CA ARG A 519 3.80 17.87 -40.84
C ARG A 519 3.54 17.73 -42.33
N LEU A 520 2.81 16.70 -42.75
CA LEU A 520 2.44 16.53 -44.16
C LEU A 520 1.67 17.75 -44.70
N ARG A 521 0.73 18.29 -43.92
CA ARG A 521 -0.02 19.49 -44.30
C ARG A 521 0.87 20.73 -44.44
N GLU A 522 1.87 20.87 -43.57
CA GLU A 522 2.77 22.04 -43.55
C GLU A 522 3.90 21.95 -44.59
N GLU A 523 4.52 20.78 -44.73
CA GLU A 523 5.65 20.51 -45.63
C GLU A 523 5.18 20.32 -47.08
N HIS A 524 3.98 19.77 -47.29
CA HIS A 524 3.43 19.41 -48.59
C HIS A 524 2.00 19.95 -48.82
N PRO A 525 1.75 21.28 -48.70
CA PRO A 525 0.39 21.84 -48.70
C PRO A 525 -0.36 21.61 -50.01
N THR A 526 0.33 21.64 -51.15
CA THR A 526 -0.29 21.44 -52.47
C THR A 526 -0.76 20.00 -52.67
N GLU A 527 0.07 19.03 -52.28
CA GLU A 527 -0.24 17.60 -52.35
C GLU A 527 -1.36 17.27 -51.36
N TYR A 528 -1.27 17.79 -50.13
CA TYR A 528 -2.31 17.63 -49.11
C TYR A 528 -3.68 18.17 -49.55
N ASN A 529 -3.71 19.37 -50.14
CA ASN A 529 -4.95 20.00 -50.60
C ASN A 529 -5.51 19.34 -51.89
N SER A 530 -4.68 18.62 -52.64
CA SER A 530 -5.11 17.87 -53.84
C SER A 530 -5.82 16.55 -53.52
N VAL A 531 -5.69 16.06 -52.29
CA VAL A 531 -6.23 14.78 -51.83
C VAL A 531 -7.62 14.96 -51.22
N SER A 532 -8.55 14.03 -51.51
CA SER A 532 -9.91 14.07 -50.97
C SER A 532 -9.95 13.90 -49.46
N ASP A 533 -10.99 14.43 -48.82
CA ASP A 533 -11.15 14.30 -47.36
C ASP A 533 -11.28 12.83 -46.91
N SER A 534 -11.86 11.96 -47.75
CA SER A 534 -11.88 10.51 -47.49
C SER A 534 -10.50 9.86 -47.47
N MET A 535 -9.57 10.34 -48.29
CA MET A 535 -8.21 9.81 -48.35
C MET A 535 -7.37 10.37 -47.20
N LYS A 536 -7.60 11.63 -46.80
CA LYS A 536 -7.06 12.23 -45.57
C LYS A 536 -7.47 11.43 -44.32
N GLU A 537 -8.75 11.08 -44.19
CA GLU A 537 -9.26 10.23 -43.11
C GLU A 537 -8.61 8.83 -43.13
N MET A 538 -8.43 8.24 -44.31
CA MET A 538 -7.76 6.93 -44.46
C MET A 538 -6.29 6.98 -44.02
N MET A 539 -5.57 8.05 -44.34
CA MET A 539 -4.18 8.26 -43.91
C MET A 539 -4.07 8.41 -42.39
N GLU A 540 -4.99 9.17 -41.76
CA GLU A 540 -5.06 9.25 -40.29
C GLU A 540 -5.33 7.89 -39.65
N ALA A 541 -6.32 7.15 -40.16
CA ALA A 541 -6.67 5.82 -39.64
C ALA A 541 -5.50 4.82 -39.77
N PHE A 542 -4.71 4.94 -40.84
CA PHE A 542 -3.50 4.12 -41.03
C PHE A 542 -2.43 4.42 -39.99
N ILE A 543 -2.18 5.70 -39.68
CA ILE A 543 -1.24 6.11 -38.63
C ILE A 543 -1.70 5.58 -37.27
N ASP A 544 -2.99 5.79 -36.94
CA ASP A 544 -3.59 5.32 -35.69
C ASP A 544 -3.46 3.80 -35.52
N SER A 545 -3.77 3.03 -36.58
CA SER A 545 -3.67 1.57 -36.59
C SER A 545 -2.23 1.09 -36.33
N LYS A 546 -1.25 1.72 -36.97
CA LYS A 546 0.17 1.42 -36.74
C LYS A 546 0.57 1.71 -35.29
N GLU A 547 0.18 2.86 -34.73
CA GLU A 547 0.48 3.18 -33.34
C GLU A 547 -0.16 2.17 -32.35
N GLU A 548 -1.38 1.73 -32.61
CA GLU A 548 -2.05 0.69 -31.80
C GLU A 548 -1.31 -0.65 -31.84
N GLU A 549 -0.81 -1.04 -33.01
CA GLU A 549 0.02 -2.23 -33.18
C GLU A 549 1.31 -2.16 -32.35
N TYR A 550 2.06 -1.05 -32.45
CA TYR A 550 3.28 -0.84 -31.68
C TYR A 550 3.02 -0.75 -30.18
N LEU A 551 1.90 -0.16 -29.75
CA LEU A 551 1.50 -0.11 -28.34
C LEU A 551 1.19 -1.52 -27.81
N LYS A 552 0.53 -2.36 -28.61
CA LYS A 552 0.28 -3.77 -28.28
C LYS A 552 1.59 -4.55 -28.14
N LYS A 553 2.50 -4.43 -29.13
CA LYS A 553 3.83 -5.06 -29.08
C LYS A 553 4.64 -4.62 -27.87
N SER A 554 4.64 -3.32 -27.56
CA SER A 554 5.34 -2.79 -26.38
C SER A 554 4.76 -3.32 -25.06
N LYS A 555 3.44 -3.55 -24.97
CA LYS A 555 2.82 -4.15 -23.78
C LYS A 555 3.21 -5.61 -23.63
N VAL A 556 3.22 -6.38 -24.72
CA VAL A 556 3.62 -7.79 -24.74
C VAL A 556 5.09 -7.92 -24.32
N ILE A 557 5.99 -7.17 -24.97
CA ILE A 557 7.41 -7.32 -24.67
C ILE A 557 7.73 -6.90 -23.23
N ALA A 558 7.02 -5.92 -22.64
CA ALA A 558 7.25 -5.49 -21.27
C ALA A 558 6.82 -6.51 -20.20
N THR A 559 6.02 -7.53 -20.53
CA THR A 559 5.61 -8.58 -19.58
C THR A 559 6.48 -9.83 -19.62
N GLU A 560 7.31 -10.00 -20.65
CA GLU A 560 8.29 -11.11 -20.72
C GLU A 560 9.34 -11.00 -19.61
N ARG A 561 9.83 -12.13 -19.09
CA ARG A 561 10.88 -12.15 -18.06
C ARG A 561 12.29 -12.13 -18.70
N LYS A 562 13.11 -11.11 -18.39
CA LYS A 562 14.49 -10.94 -18.91
C LYS A 562 15.60 -11.27 -17.92
N THR A 563 15.28 -11.44 -16.65
CA THR A 563 16.25 -11.64 -15.56
C THR A 563 15.93 -12.87 -14.72
N LYS A 564 16.96 -13.50 -14.11
CA LYS A 564 16.80 -14.62 -13.17
C LYS A 564 16.64 -14.10 -11.75
N ASP A 565 15.69 -14.68 -11.02
CA ASP A 565 15.71 -14.63 -9.56
C ASP A 565 16.75 -15.62 -9.05
N ILE A 566 17.93 -15.12 -8.68
CA ILE A 566 18.79 -15.81 -7.72
C ILE A 566 18.33 -15.29 -6.36
N ALA A 567 17.98 -16.17 -5.42
CA ALA A 567 17.36 -15.80 -4.13
C ALA A 567 18.11 -14.71 -3.33
N PHE A 568 19.41 -14.53 -3.61
CA PHE A 568 20.28 -13.52 -2.99
C PHE A 568 20.37 -12.18 -3.76
N LEU A 569 19.99 -12.13 -5.04
CA LEU A 569 20.10 -10.96 -5.95
C LEU A 569 18.76 -10.54 -6.58
N SER A 570 17.63 -11.01 -6.05
CA SER A 570 16.30 -10.77 -6.64
C SER A 570 15.94 -9.29 -6.81
N GLN A 571 16.43 -8.42 -5.91
CA GLN A 571 16.18 -6.98 -5.99
C GLN A 571 16.96 -6.30 -7.13
N GLU A 572 18.23 -6.65 -7.31
CA GLU A 572 19.05 -6.11 -8.41
C GLU A 572 18.55 -6.61 -9.77
N ALA A 573 18.16 -7.88 -9.85
CA ALA A 573 17.54 -8.45 -11.04
C ALA A 573 16.24 -7.71 -11.41
N ALA A 574 15.39 -7.42 -10.43
CA ALA A 574 14.14 -6.71 -10.66
C ALA A 574 14.34 -5.24 -11.08
N GLN A 575 15.32 -4.55 -10.50
CA GLN A 575 15.71 -3.20 -10.95
C GLN A 575 16.22 -3.21 -12.40
N LYS A 576 17.07 -4.19 -12.75
CA LYS A 576 17.57 -4.36 -14.13
C LYS A 576 16.42 -4.63 -15.10
N GLU A 577 15.48 -5.51 -14.74
CA GLU A 577 14.28 -5.83 -15.53
C GLU A 577 13.51 -4.56 -15.90
N VAL A 578 13.37 -3.63 -14.95
CA VAL A 578 12.61 -2.41 -15.16
C VAL A 578 13.32 -1.43 -16.08
N VAL A 579 14.62 -1.27 -15.91
CA VAL A 579 15.42 -0.46 -16.85
C VAL A 579 15.32 -1.02 -18.26
N ILE A 580 15.34 -2.35 -18.43
CA ILE A 580 15.12 -3.01 -19.72
C ILE A 580 13.73 -2.65 -20.26
N ASN A 581 12.67 -2.85 -19.48
CA ASN A 581 11.29 -2.58 -19.89
C ASN A 581 11.05 -1.11 -20.29
N ASN A 582 11.61 -0.16 -19.56
CA ASN A 582 11.47 1.26 -19.86
C ASN A 582 12.28 1.67 -21.10
N THR A 583 13.44 1.04 -21.32
CA THR A 583 14.21 1.23 -22.55
C THR A 583 13.47 0.66 -23.76
N LEU A 584 12.85 -0.50 -23.63
CA LEU A 584 12.00 -1.11 -24.66
C LEU A 584 10.79 -0.23 -25.00
N ARG A 585 10.08 0.28 -24.01
CA ARG A 585 8.95 1.20 -24.24
C ARG A 585 9.36 2.42 -25.05
N THR A 586 10.53 2.97 -24.74
CA THR A 586 11.11 4.11 -25.47
C THR A 586 11.47 3.73 -26.90
N LEU A 587 12.11 2.57 -27.08
CA LEU A 587 12.46 2.03 -28.39
C LEU A 587 11.23 1.88 -29.28
N TYR A 588 10.16 1.27 -28.76
CA TYR A 588 8.91 1.08 -29.49
C TYR A 588 8.22 2.39 -29.86
N SER A 589 8.38 3.46 -29.06
CA SER A 589 7.86 4.78 -29.42
C SER A 589 8.62 5.38 -30.61
N TYR A 590 9.95 5.27 -30.62
CA TYR A 590 10.74 5.74 -31.77
C TYR A 590 10.47 4.91 -33.03
N LEU A 591 10.35 3.58 -32.89
CA LEU A 591 10.00 2.71 -34.02
C LEU A 591 8.61 3.01 -34.59
N SER A 592 7.60 3.28 -33.74
CA SER A 592 6.26 3.64 -34.22
C SER A 592 6.28 4.93 -35.04
N ALA A 593 7.11 5.91 -34.62
CA ALA A 593 7.28 7.18 -35.29
C ALA A 593 8.20 7.12 -36.54
N GLY A 594 8.88 5.99 -36.78
CA GLY A 594 9.85 5.85 -37.87
C GLY A 594 11.19 6.55 -37.63
N ASP A 595 11.51 6.90 -36.38
CA ASP A 595 12.74 7.58 -35.98
C ASP A 595 13.89 6.57 -35.80
N THR A 596 14.51 6.17 -36.92
CA THR A 596 15.56 5.15 -36.95
C THR A 596 16.82 5.57 -36.19
N GLU A 597 17.16 6.86 -36.17
CA GLU A 597 18.33 7.38 -35.46
C GLU A 597 18.18 7.21 -33.94
N HIS A 598 17.06 7.68 -33.36
CA HIS A 598 16.82 7.56 -31.93
C HIS A 598 16.48 6.12 -31.52
N ALA A 599 15.83 5.34 -32.39
CA ALA A 599 15.64 3.91 -32.17
C ALA A 599 16.98 3.17 -32.06
N THR A 600 17.95 3.46 -32.95
CA THR A 600 19.29 2.86 -32.92
C THR A 600 20.02 3.20 -31.61
N LYS A 601 20.06 4.48 -31.23
CA LYS A 601 20.65 4.92 -29.94
C LYS A 601 19.98 4.27 -28.73
N THR A 602 18.66 4.09 -28.79
CA THR A 602 17.92 3.43 -27.70
C THR A 602 18.21 1.93 -27.65
N PHE A 603 18.40 1.29 -28.81
CA PHE A 603 18.84 -0.10 -28.91
C PHE A 603 20.26 -0.31 -28.38
N GLU A 604 21.19 0.61 -28.63
CA GLU A 604 22.52 0.59 -28.01
C GLU A 604 22.43 0.59 -26.48
N LYS A 605 21.58 1.47 -25.93
CA LYS A 605 21.31 1.53 -24.49
C LYS A 605 20.70 0.22 -23.98
N LEU A 606 19.78 -0.38 -24.74
CA LEU A 606 19.20 -1.68 -24.41
C LEU A 606 20.28 -2.77 -24.34
N CYS A 607 21.21 -2.81 -25.31
CA CYS A 607 22.35 -3.72 -25.29
C CYS A 607 23.21 -3.53 -24.04
N GLN A 608 23.49 -2.27 -23.66
CA GLN A 608 24.28 -1.94 -22.47
C GLN A 608 23.60 -2.37 -21.17
N VAL A 609 22.28 -2.23 -21.06
CA VAL A 609 21.53 -2.64 -19.87
C VAL A 609 21.44 -4.17 -19.80
N CYS A 610 21.20 -4.84 -20.92
CA CYS A 610 21.16 -6.30 -20.97
C CYS A 610 22.52 -6.93 -20.71
N CYS A 611 23.61 -6.33 -21.17
CA CYS A 611 24.96 -6.88 -21.04
C CYS A 611 25.69 -6.37 -19.79
N GLU A 612 25.98 -7.24 -18.83
CA GLU A 612 26.68 -6.87 -17.60
C GLU A 612 28.12 -6.43 -17.84
N ARG A 613 28.52 -5.31 -17.23
CA ARG A 613 29.89 -4.82 -17.27
C ARG A 613 30.80 -5.73 -16.45
N ARG A 614 31.87 -6.25 -17.04
CA ARG A 614 32.90 -7.02 -16.33
C ARG A 614 33.99 -6.08 -15.81
N PHE A 615 34.46 -6.29 -14.58
CA PHE A 615 35.74 -5.73 -14.13
C PHE A 615 36.85 -6.47 -14.88
N TYR A 616 37.71 -5.78 -15.64
CA TYR A 616 38.73 -6.47 -16.45
C TYR A 616 40.07 -5.74 -16.58
N LEU A 617 41.14 -6.54 -16.50
CA LEU A 617 42.54 -6.27 -16.85
C LEU A 617 42.97 -6.93 -18.20
N GLY A 618 42.05 -7.29 -19.13
CA GLY A 618 42.41 -8.07 -20.33
C GLY A 618 41.30 -8.78 -21.15
N GLY A 619 40.04 -8.33 -21.15
CA GLY A 619 38.93 -8.97 -21.90
C GLY A 619 37.75 -8.03 -22.17
N ASP A 620 36.72 -8.50 -22.89
CA ASP A 620 35.56 -7.69 -23.30
C ASP A 620 34.87 -7.04 -22.08
N LYS A 621 34.65 -5.72 -22.17
CA LYS A 621 34.06 -4.88 -21.10
C LYS A 621 32.64 -5.29 -20.71
N TYR A 622 31.93 -6.00 -21.60
CA TYR A 622 30.53 -6.39 -21.42
C TYR A 622 30.31 -7.89 -21.71
N SER A 623 29.44 -8.53 -20.93
CA SER A 623 29.13 -9.96 -21.03
C SER A 623 27.83 -10.23 -21.81
N VAL A 624 27.91 -10.85 -22.98
CA VAL A 624 26.75 -11.33 -23.77
C VAL A 624 26.21 -12.69 -23.34
N HIS A 625 26.85 -13.34 -22.37
CA HIS A 625 26.50 -14.68 -21.89
C HIS A 625 25.57 -14.67 -20.67
N ASN A 626 25.14 -13.50 -20.22
CA ASN A 626 24.18 -13.41 -19.12
C ASN A 626 22.73 -13.59 -19.64
N GLN A 627 21.78 -13.89 -18.76
CA GLN A 627 20.41 -14.22 -19.15
C GLN A 627 19.69 -13.09 -19.89
N SER A 628 19.88 -11.83 -19.51
CA SER A 628 19.23 -10.70 -20.18
C SER A 628 19.77 -10.47 -21.59
N ALA A 629 21.07 -10.69 -21.79
CA ALA A 629 21.69 -10.66 -23.11
C ALA A 629 21.20 -11.84 -23.98
N GLN A 630 21.10 -13.04 -23.41
CA GLN A 630 20.55 -14.21 -24.12
C GLN A 630 19.07 -14.02 -24.45
N TRP A 631 18.27 -13.44 -23.55
CA TRP A 631 16.89 -13.06 -23.84
C TRP A 631 16.83 -12.10 -25.03
N LEU A 632 17.66 -11.04 -25.04
CA LEU A 632 17.68 -10.07 -26.13
C LEU A 632 18.03 -10.73 -27.47
N ILE A 633 19.07 -11.56 -27.50
CA ILE A 633 19.48 -12.31 -28.71
C ILE A 633 18.35 -13.21 -29.20
N ASN A 634 17.78 -14.03 -28.31
CA ASN A 634 16.67 -14.92 -28.65
C ASN A 634 15.44 -14.15 -29.14
N ARG A 635 15.15 -12.98 -28.56
CA ARG A 635 14.02 -12.14 -28.94
C ARG A 635 14.19 -11.55 -30.34
N ILE A 636 15.42 -11.15 -30.71
CA ILE A 636 15.78 -10.69 -32.06
C ILE A 636 15.68 -11.85 -33.06
N CYS A 637 16.05 -13.08 -32.67
CA CYS A 637 15.99 -14.26 -33.53
C CYS A 637 14.57 -14.85 -33.70
N ALA A 638 13.63 -14.49 -32.83
CA ALA A 638 12.33 -15.13 -32.81
C ALA A 638 11.45 -14.78 -34.03
N ASP A 639 10.73 -15.77 -34.52
CA ASP A 639 9.92 -15.68 -35.75
C ASP A 639 8.52 -15.12 -35.46
N ASP A 640 8.46 -13.86 -35.04
CA ASP A 640 7.23 -13.09 -34.89
C ASP A 640 7.45 -11.60 -35.21
N ASP A 641 6.36 -10.84 -35.25
CA ASP A 641 6.38 -9.41 -35.60
C ASP A 641 7.28 -8.58 -34.67
N ILE A 642 7.44 -9.00 -33.40
CA ILE A 642 8.32 -8.34 -32.42
C ILE A 642 9.79 -8.55 -32.81
N GLY A 643 10.17 -9.79 -33.11
CA GLY A 643 11.51 -10.11 -33.61
C GLY A 643 11.80 -9.45 -34.96
N GLU A 644 10.80 -9.35 -35.83
CA GLU A 644 10.92 -8.68 -37.13
C GLU A 644 11.25 -7.19 -36.98
N ASP A 645 10.60 -6.48 -36.04
CA ASP A 645 10.89 -5.05 -35.77
C ASP A 645 12.37 -4.84 -35.38
N PHE A 646 12.93 -5.73 -34.54
CA PHE A 646 14.36 -5.68 -34.19
C PHE A 646 15.26 -5.99 -35.40
N ARG A 647 14.92 -7.01 -36.19
CA ARG A 647 15.70 -7.38 -37.38
C ARG A 647 15.71 -6.28 -38.43
N LYS A 648 14.56 -5.62 -38.65
CA LYS A 648 14.43 -4.45 -39.52
C LYS A 648 15.28 -3.29 -39.04
N LEU A 649 15.25 -2.97 -37.73
CA LEU A 649 16.10 -1.93 -37.16
C LEU A 649 17.59 -2.21 -37.38
N LEU A 650 18.00 -3.48 -37.27
CA LEU A 650 19.39 -3.91 -37.38
C LEU A 650 19.84 -4.22 -38.82
N GLY A 651 18.93 -4.20 -39.80
CA GLY A 651 19.23 -4.56 -41.19
C GLY A 651 19.59 -6.04 -41.38
N VAL A 652 19.11 -6.93 -40.52
CA VAL A 652 19.44 -8.37 -40.54
C VAL A 652 18.33 -9.16 -41.21
N GLN A 653 18.65 -9.96 -42.22
CA GLN A 653 17.64 -10.77 -42.94
C GLN A 653 17.41 -12.16 -42.33
N ASN A 654 18.41 -12.73 -41.64
CA ASN A 654 18.34 -14.09 -41.11
C ASN A 654 18.26 -14.10 -39.57
N SER A 655 17.48 -15.03 -39.01
CA SER A 655 17.38 -15.28 -37.55
C SER A 655 18.59 -16.02 -36.96
N ASN A 656 19.75 -15.97 -37.61
CA ASN A 656 20.95 -16.70 -37.17
C ASN A 656 21.50 -16.11 -35.86
N THR A 657 21.47 -16.91 -34.80
CA THR A 657 21.92 -16.55 -33.45
C THR A 657 23.38 -16.06 -33.41
N ASP A 658 24.28 -16.62 -34.21
CA ASP A 658 25.69 -16.23 -34.21
C ASP A 658 25.91 -14.84 -34.81
N GLU A 659 25.15 -14.52 -35.86
CA GLU A 659 25.17 -13.21 -36.53
C GLU A 659 24.61 -12.13 -35.59
N VAL A 660 23.45 -12.39 -34.97
CA VAL A 660 22.84 -11.49 -33.98
C VAL A 660 23.74 -11.29 -32.76
N THR A 661 24.38 -12.35 -32.27
CA THR A 661 25.34 -12.25 -31.15
C THR A 661 26.53 -11.36 -31.50
N LYS A 662 27.04 -11.45 -32.74
CA LYS A 662 28.12 -10.59 -33.23
C LYS A 662 27.70 -9.13 -33.31
N ILE A 663 26.49 -8.84 -33.79
CA ILE A 663 25.94 -7.49 -33.87
C ILE A 663 25.85 -6.87 -32.47
N VAL A 664 25.21 -7.57 -31.51
CA VAL A 664 25.10 -7.09 -30.12
C VAL A 664 26.49 -6.82 -29.50
N ARG A 665 27.48 -7.67 -29.79
CA ARG A 665 28.87 -7.47 -29.33
C ARG A 665 29.55 -6.26 -30.00
N ASN A 666 29.34 -6.06 -31.29
CA ASN A 666 29.89 -4.94 -32.06
C ASN A 666 29.34 -3.59 -31.55
N THR A 667 28.03 -3.52 -31.32
CA THR A 667 27.35 -2.36 -30.72
C THR A 667 27.98 -1.93 -29.39
N LEU A 668 28.38 -2.90 -28.54
CA LEU A 668 28.99 -2.62 -27.24
C LEU A 668 30.48 -2.24 -27.30
N SER A 669 31.18 -2.66 -28.35
CA SER A 669 32.62 -2.43 -28.52
C SER A 669 32.95 -1.16 -29.32
N GLY A 670 31.93 -0.46 -29.84
CA GLY A 670 32.11 0.74 -30.67
C GLY A 670 32.86 0.47 -31.98
N LYS A 671 32.99 -0.80 -32.35
CA LYS A 671 33.59 -1.23 -33.62
C LYS A 671 32.45 -1.39 -34.61
N ASP A 672 32.12 -0.31 -35.30
CA ASP A 672 31.05 -0.41 -36.28
C ASP A 672 31.54 -1.10 -37.55
N THR A 673 30.83 -2.16 -37.94
CA THR A 673 30.88 -2.72 -39.29
C THR A 673 29.72 -2.11 -40.06
N THR A 674 30.05 -1.11 -40.89
CA THR A 674 29.30 -0.72 -42.10
C THR A 674 27.82 -0.41 -41.94
N THR A 675 27.51 0.81 -41.51
CA THR A 675 26.40 1.59 -42.12
C THR A 675 26.85 3.04 -42.23
N HIS A 676 27.20 3.47 -43.45
CA HIS A 676 27.68 4.82 -43.74
C HIS A 676 26.54 5.84 -43.57
N HIS A 677 26.60 6.63 -42.49
CA HIS A 677 26.68 8.10 -42.47
C HIS A 677 26.30 8.61 -41.07
N HIS A 678 27.15 9.48 -40.51
CA HIS A 678 27.05 10.14 -39.19
C HIS A 678 27.66 9.45 -37.96
N PHE A 679 28.97 9.19 -38.00
CA PHE A 679 29.76 9.01 -36.77
C PHE A 679 30.98 9.94 -36.75
N ASN A 680 30.76 11.19 -36.36
CA ASN A 680 31.77 12.07 -35.80
C ASN A 680 31.15 12.82 -34.62
N SER A 681 31.65 12.59 -33.40
CA SER A 681 31.61 13.52 -32.23
C SER A 681 31.80 12.83 -30.87
N TYR A 682 32.21 11.55 -30.79
CA TYR A 682 32.42 10.91 -29.47
C TYR A 682 33.62 11.47 -28.71
N LYS A 683 34.66 11.95 -29.42
CA LYS A 683 35.84 12.57 -28.79
C LYS A 683 35.60 14.00 -28.29
N GLU A 684 34.73 14.75 -28.96
CA GLU A 684 34.43 16.15 -28.62
C GLU A 684 33.47 16.28 -27.43
N ARG A 685 32.54 15.33 -27.26
CA ARG A 685 31.55 15.37 -26.16
C ARG A 685 32.12 15.03 -24.79
N TYR A 686 33.21 14.27 -24.71
CA TYR A 686 33.87 13.97 -23.42
C TYR A 686 34.73 15.15 -22.93
N ALA A 687 35.23 16.00 -23.83
CA ALA A 687 35.96 17.21 -23.47
C ALA A 687 35.03 18.29 -22.91
N GLN A 688 33.83 18.47 -23.47
CA GLN A 688 32.85 19.47 -23.01
C GLN A 688 32.18 19.13 -21.66
N GLN A 689 32.11 17.84 -21.27
CA GLN A 689 31.60 17.45 -19.95
C GLN A 689 32.63 17.60 -18.82
N LEU A 690 33.92 17.71 -19.14
CA LEU A 690 34.97 17.96 -18.14
C LEU A 690 35.21 19.46 -17.90
N GLU A 691 34.88 20.34 -18.84
CA GLU A 691 35.04 21.80 -18.69
C GLU A 691 33.89 22.50 -17.93
N THR A 692 32.77 21.83 -17.69
CA THR A 692 31.62 22.40 -16.95
C THR A 692 31.55 22.03 -15.47
N SER A 693 32.59 21.40 -14.91
CA SER A 693 32.65 21.06 -13.47
C SER A 693 33.99 21.36 -12.82
N VAL A 694 34.48 22.59 -12.92
CA VAL A 694 35.53 23.08 -12.01
C VAL A 694 35.21 24.51 -11.56
N GLU A 695 34.53 24.65 -10.42
CA GLU A 695 34.76 25.83 -9.57
C GLU A 695 36.10 25.64 -8.85
N PRO A 696 36.96 26.68 -8.79
CA PRO A 696 38.31 26.56 -8.25
C PRO A 696 38.27 26.46 -6.73
N THR A 697 38.72 25.34 -6.18
CA THR A 697 39.00 25.22 -4.74
C THR A 697 40.31 25.99 -4.42
N PRO A 698 40.38 26.76 -3.32
CA PRO A 698 41.56 27.58 -3.02
C PRO A 698 42.78 26.73 -2.68
N LYS A 699 43.94 27.12 -3.22
CA LYS A 699 45.25 26.55 -2.88
C LYS A 699 45.54 26.73 -1.37
N SER A 700 45.62 25.61 -0.64
CA SER A 700 46.26 25.55 0.68
C SER A 700 47.69 25.04 0.50
N SER A 701 48.66 25.94 0.62
CA SER A 701 50.09 25.68 0.62
C SER A 701 50.53 25.09 1.96
N TYR A 702 50.78 23.78 2.02
CA TYR A 702 51.63 23.16 3.03
C TYR A 702 52.23 21.88 2.46
N GLU A 703 53.35 22.02 1.74
CA GLU A 703 54.34 20.95 1.55
C GLU A 703 55.62 21.57 0.94
N SER A 704 56.35 22.33 1.76
CA SER A 704 57.75 22.69 1.51
C SER A 704 58.57 22.41 2.76
N SER A 705 58.71 21.13 3.10
CA SER A 705 59.79 20.65 3.98
C SER A 705 59.98 19.15 3.77
N LEU A 706 61.24 18.75 3.58
CA LEU A 706 61.76 17.37 3.57
C LEU A 706 61.77 16.65 2.22
N ARG A 707 62.71 17.05 1.35
CA ARG A 707 63.62 16.14 0.61
C ARG A 707 64.78 16.94 -0.01
N SER A 708 65.69 17.40 0.84
CA SER A 708 67.03 17.85 0.44
C SER A 708 68.05 17.33 1.45
N SER A 709 68.45 16.08 1.26
CA SER A 709 69.69 15.51 1.81
C SER A 709 69.97 14.19 1.10
N ILE A 710 70.46 14.30 -0.13
CA ILE A 710 71.39 13.34 -0.71
C ILE A 710 72.67 14.14 -0.99
N SER A 711 73.74 13.63 -0.38
CA SER A 711 75.15 14.02 -0.47
C SER A 711 75.70 14.11 -1.90
N CYS A 712 76.22 15.27 -2.30
CA CYS A 712 77.63 15.67 -2.14
C CYS A 712 77.68 17.20 -1.95
#